data_AF-A0A6C1KUZ2-F1
#
_entry.id   AF-A0A6C1KUZ2-F1
#
_cell.length_a   1.000
_cell.length_b   1.000
_cell.length_c   1.000
_cell.angle_alpha   90.00
_cell.angle_beta   90.00
_cell.angle_gamma   90.00
#
_symmetry.space_group_name_H-M   'P 1'
#
loop_
_entity.id
_entity.type
_entity.pdbx_description
1 polymer ?
#
loop_
_entity_poly.entity_id
_entity_poly.type
_entity_poly.pdbx_seq_one_letter_code
_entity_poly.pdbx_strand_id
1 'polypeptide(L)'
;MQLIVEILARYSRISSRSEGAMAIARVAIHPAIGIMRVGNSEDGYFVGPEVPGARIRAEGGFKDNDGTSSKVKREAARFRVFSFDETGACVGELSPTDGQIEWSVTLANTKAEWDRFEGTSGEELPINGRRPGAYRNRDVGDLDTDDGRRARDQLKITPQAVTLQGPNQRGAFDDGRFFDMVVPLGEARTDEDGRLLVLGGRGVSAPYMPGQRISNYANNDWWHDDVSDGPVTAKVKLGDGRELVADPAWVICAPPDFSPDTINVVTLFDVVVDTAIKAGFAKAPKEIDFYRDIQPILNRGLQAAWTSGRAYEGHASSDMFDWQILGNPAKETKKAREAMLARIRNPHLTGAEAVAQANERFMPALAGDNGDCADGKPDHWLHLTVTQYDMLVRWTKGDFKTGTPVQVDNRITPEGLDRAALEACAGGAFYPGIEAGWITRNPASYVAMGRLDPAKFVAGDLTKRMAVPWQADFFECNTWWWPAQRPDYVVPADVYRRIEQIEAELANAALGTTGGDQVIRDELTSERATLIKRRELWSRGLADPDAASLAVHDGDHAMVKAWNRLGFVVAIADDGTPYKVDGEPVLLETDRALGSDMSLAEAFYRLVNIERFPEFRPMAKLIAEEMLSKANYGADSLLLPFPYTVDAFRARMNAIYDGDVAVMDDPVGLTKYSKATVVENLRQKAPMNLVDGAWLANIMSVGPCDDVRARLFSIWNDEVGNGTTELNHCNVYDALLRSVDVYLPPITTEAFRDLDFIPSAWESPVFQVAVGMFPESFFPELLGMTLYLEWEATPTLLPAAKFYQGIGIDPQFYRMHAGIDNVTTGHGALAREAIELHLDEVRRGGGDDAVQAEWRRIWNGYVAWSTLGTFGKDLGVYLDKFEGNAGVPTPDYARARMADLIRKKAQYARTAHGARVLGAKPLGELFADPDALMDALAASTLVNPDSPRDSKFITDTISFRGPMYKVFNPKELDVVLDWIGSLRKEAPPSPGPAPGKSADRVFKVISDHIARAAQAPEHKEPMLPDPAGKPKALADWFAAGDVDALMTALAASRYIVAGNADGSQLITIFTGQMVGVLTADEVDAFRSWIKDRCPARGAHVAAGLFIEKVNFALPNLLAPDDREAVPYGVRRQHIGVGSLH
;
A
#
# COMPACT_ATOMS: atom_id res chain seq x y z
N MET A 1 19.33 -43.24 -12.34
CA MET A 1 18.94 -44.46 -13.09
C MET A 1 17.69 -44.23 -13.95
N GLN A 2 16.62 -43.64 -13.39
CA GLN A 2 15.40 -43.27 -14.13
C GLN A 2 15.65 -42.25 -15.26
N LEU A 3 16.50 -41.24 -15.02
CA LEU A 3 16.97 -40.30 -16.04
C LEU A 3 17.75 -40.97 -17.19
N ILE A 4 18.52 -42.03 -16.90
CA ILE A 4 19.26 -42.80 -17.91
C ILE A 4 18.30 -43.69 -18.71
N VAL A 5 17.26 -44.22 -18.07
CA VAL A 5 16.18 -44.97 -18.74
C VAL A 5 15.36 -44.05 -19.66
N GLU A 6 15.10 -42.80 -19.26
CA GLU A 6 14.44 -41.81 -20.13
C GLU A 6 15.32 -41.35 -21.30
N ILE A 7 16.62 -41.14 -21.07
CA ILE A 7 17.57 -40.82 -22.14
C ILE A 7 17.70 -42.00 -23.13
N LEU A 8 17.77 -43.23 -22.64
CA LEU A 8 17.82 -44.43 -23.49
C LEU A 8 16.48 -44.72 -24.18
N ALA A 9 15.34 -44.37 -23.58
CA ALA A 9 14.03 -44.42 -24.22
C ALA A 9 13.87 -43.34 -25.31
N ARG A 10 14.44 -42.14 -25.11
CA ARG A 10 14.54 -41.11 -26.17
C ARG A 10 15.45 -41.58 -27.32
N TYR A 11 16.59 -42.22 -27.02
CA TYR A 11 17.48 -42.79 -28.04
C TYR A 11 16.85 -43.98 -28.81
N SER A 12 16.06 -44.83 -28.13
CA SER A 12 15.34 -45.93 -28.77
C SER A 12 14.23 -45.44 -29.72
N ARG A 13 13.55 -44.33 -29.37
CA ARG A 13 12.57 -43.67 -30.27
C ARG A 13 13.20 -42.98 -31.48
N ILE A 14 14.48 -42.60 -31.40
CA ILE A 14 15.24 -42.04 -32.54
C ILE A 14 15.60 -43.14 -33.55
N SER A 15 15.84 -44.38 -33.10
CA SER A 15 16.25 -45.48 -33.97
C SER A 15 15.09 -46.23 -34.66
N SER A 16 13.84 -46.02 -34.25
CA SER A 16 12.66 -46.66 -34.88
C SER A 16 11.87 -45.76 -35.84
N ARG A 17 12.28 -44.50 -36.03
CA ARG A 17 11.63 -43.54 -36.95
C ARG A 17 12.10 -43.64 -38.42
N SER A 18 12.99 -44.57 -38.76
CA SER A 18 13.49 -44.73 -40.14
C SER A 18 12.63 -45.60 -41.05
N GLU A 19 11.51 -46.15 -40.57
CA GLU A 19 10.54 -46.88 -41.42
C GLU A 19 9.13 -46.33 -41.18
N GLY A 20 8.73 -45.36 -42.01
CA GLY A 20 7.36 -44.80 -42.04
C GLY A 20 7.21 -43.43 -41.37
N ALA A 21 8.03 -42.44 -41.73
CA ALA A 21 7.73 -41.04 -41.38
C ALA A 21 6.44 -40.62 -42.11
N MET A 22 5.32 -40.52 -41.39
CA MET A 22 4.12 -39.86 -41.93
C MET A 22 4.49 -38.41 -42.25
N ALA A 23 4.27 -38.00 -43.50
CA ALA A 23 4.69 -36.70 -43.99
C ALA A 23 3.91 -35.58 -43.28
N ILE A 24 4.63 -34.67 -42.62
CA ILE A 24 4.05 -33.42 -42.07
C ILE A 24 3.46 -32.63 -43.24
N ALA A 25 2.14 -32.40 -43.23
CA ALA A 25 1.42 -31.69 -44.29
C ALA A 25 1.10 -30.25 -43.91
N ARG A 26 0.73 -30.00 -42.64
CA ARG A 26 0.48 -28.65 -42.11
C ARG A 26 0.97 -28.51 -40.66
N VAL A 27 1.06 -27.28 -40.19
CA VAL A 27 1.36 -26.95 -38.80
C VAL A 27 0.38 -25.90 -38.29
N ALA A 28 0.06 -25.90 -37.00
CA ALA A 28 -0.90 -24.98 -36.42
C ALA A 28 -0.54 -24.59 -34.99
N ILE A 29 -0.86 -23.34 -34.63
CA ILE A 29 -0.62 -22.81 -33.29
C ILE A 29 -1.80 -23.16 -32.37
N HIS A 30 -1.50 -23.66 -31.17
CA HIS A 30 -2.47 -23.93 -30.12
C HIS A 30 -2.02 -23.33 -28.77
N PRO A 31 -2.94 -22.78 -27.95
CA PRO A 31 -4.37 -22.66 -28.21
C PRO A 31 -4.68 -21.73 -29.39
N ALA A 32 -5.79 -21.96 -30.09
CA ALA A 32 -6.25 -21.14 -31.21
C ALA A 32 -6.61 -19.71 -30.76
N ILE A 33 -7.13 -19.57 -29.53
CA ILE A 33 -7.29 -18.31 -28.81
C ILE A 33 -6.68 -18.53 -27.42
N GLY A 34 -5.55 -17.89 -27.14
CA GLY A 34 -4.92 -17.89 -25.82
C GLY A 34 -5.41 -16.75 -24.95
N ILE A 35 -5.39 -16.97 -23.63
CA ILE A 35 -5.82 -16.00 -22.63
C ILE A 35 -4.62 -15.63 -21.77
N MET A 36 -4.30 -14.34 -21.73
CA MET A 36 -3.38 -13.75 -20.77
C MET A 36 -4.14 -12.77 -19.89
N ARG A 37 -3.66 -12.51 -18.67
CA ARG A 37 -4.34 -11.59 -17.75
C ARG A 37 -3.39 -10.56 -17.18
N VAL A 38 -3.91 -9.36 -16.96
CA VAL A 38 -3.15 -8.25 -16.38
C VAL A 38 -2.69 -8.57 -14.96
N GLY A 39 -1.56 -7.99 -14.56
CA GLY A 39 -0.95 -8.19 -13.25
C GLY A 39 0.12 -7.14 -12.97
N ASN A 40 0.09 -6.53 -11.79
CA ASN A 40 0.97 -5.41 -11.43
C ASN A 40 2.27 -5.84 -10.71
N SER A 41 2.52 -7.14 -10.52
CA SER A 41 3.83 -7.68 -10.15
C SER A 41 4.86 -7.36 -11.24
N GLU A 42 6.06 -6.87 -10.88
CA GLU A 42 7.08 -6.47 -11.85
C GLU A 42 7.61 -7.66 -12.67
N ASP A 43 7.96 -8.76 -11.99
CA ASP A 43 8.57 -9.93 -12.61
C ASP A 43 7.75 -11.22 -12.48
N GLY A 44 6.80 -11.27 -11.55
CA GLY A 44 6.01 -12.46 -11.26
C GLY A 44 4.95 -12.77 -12.32
N TYR A 45 4.88 -14.04 -12.71
CA TYR A 45 3.85 -14.59 -13.60
C TYR A 45 3.66 -16.09 -13.38
N PHE A 46 2.55 -16.63 -13.88
CA PHE A 46 2.28 -18.05 -14.00
C PHE A 46 1.68 -18.36 -15.37
N VAL A 47 1.65 -19.62 -15.79
CA VAL A 47 1.05 -20.04 -17.07
C VAL A 47 -0.42 -20.38 -16.84
N GLY A 48 -1.30 -19.90 -17.72
CA GLY A 48 -2.73 -20.21 -17.68
C GLY A 48 -3.06 -21.69 -17.94
N PRO A 49 -4.35 -22.06 -17.98
CA PRO A 49 -4.78 -23.45 -18.18
C PRO A 49 -4.31 -24.06 -19.50
N GLU A 50 -3.67 -25.22 -19.41
CA GLU A 50 -3.28 -26.03 -20.58
C GLU A 50 -3.97 -27.40 -20.62
N VAL A 51 -4.68 -27.76 -19.56
CA VAL A 51 -5.39 -29.04 -19.42
C VAL A 51 -6.84 -28.76 -19.03
N PRO A 52 -7.84 -29.26 -19.79
CA PRO A 52 -9.24 -29.05 -19.46
C PRO A 52 -9.61 -29.58 -18.07
N GLY A 53 -10.31 -28.76 -17.29
CA GLY A 53 -10.72 -29.09 -15.93
C GLY A 53 -9.57 -29.14 -14.90
N ALA A 54 -8.33 -28.84 -15.29
CA ALA A 54 -7.23 -28.69 -14.34
C ALA A 54 -7.38 -27.36 -13.57
N ARG A 55 -7.00 -27.41 -12.29
CA ARG A 55 -6.99 -26.23 -11.41
C ARG A 55 -5.68 -25.48 -11.57
N ILE A 56 -5.75 -24.16 -11.70
CA ILE A 56 -4.56 -23.32 -11.84
C ILE A 56 -3.92 -23.06 -10.50
N ARG A 57 -2.58 -23.11 -10.49
CA ARG A 57 -1.75 -22.79 -9.33
C ARG A 57 -0.63 -21.88 -9.78
N ALA A 58 -0.42 -20.83 -9.03
CA ALA A 58 0.76 -20.00 -9.12
C ALA A 58 1.70 -20.40 -7.98
N GLU A 59 2.96 -20.68 -8.30
CA GLU A 59 3.96 -21.02 -7.29
C GLU A 59 4.12 -19.86 -6.30
N GLY A 60 3.90 -20.12 -5.02
CA GLY A 60 3.89 -19.12 -3.95
C GLY A 60 2.77 -18.09 -4.09
N GLY A 61 1.55 -18.54 -4.40
CA GLY A 61 0.34 -17.71 -4.47
C GLY A 61 0.19 -16.91 -5.77
N PHE A 62 -0.98 -16.28 -5.96
CA PHE A 62 -1.30 -15.46 -7.14
C PHE A 62 -0.73 -14.03 -7.04
N LYS A 63 -0.11 -13.68 -5.91
CA LYS A 63 0.59 -12.42 -5.68
C LYS A 63 2.05 -12.66 -5.31
N ASP A 64 2.89 -11.63 -5.38
CA ASP A 64 4.27 -11.73 -4.89
C ASP A 64 4.26 -11.87 -3.36
N ASN A 65 4.97 -12.84 -2.79
CA ASN A 65 5.02 -13.12 -1.34
C ASN A 65 3.71 -13.68 -0.72
N ASP A 66 3.81 -14.08 0.55
CA ASP A 66 2.91 -14.96 1.33
C ASP A 66 1.55 -14.35 1.77
N GLY A 67 0.93 -13.52 0.93
CA GLY A 67 -0.49 -13.15 1.08
C GLY A 67 -0.79 -11.74 1.60
N THR A 68 0.22 -10.89 1.82
CA THR A 68 0.02 -9.47 2.21
C THR A 68 0.25 -8.48 1.07
N SER A 69 0.88 -8.92 -0.01
CA SER A 69 1.25 -8.08 -1.14
C SER A 69 0.05 -7.68 -2.00
N SER A 70 0.11 -6.47 -2.55
CA SER A 70 -0.81 -5.99 -3.57
C SER A 70 -0.30 -6.21 -5.00
N LYS A 71 0.75 -7.01 -5.19
CA LYS A 71 1.39 -7.27 -6.49
C LYS A 71 0.88 -8.58 -7.11
N VAL A 72 -0.16 -8.50 -7.93
CA VAL A 72 -0.76 -9.62 -8.66
C VAL A 72 0.18 -10.08 -9.78
N LYS A 73 0.50 -11.39 -9.79
CA LYS A 73 1.26 -12.04 -10.85
C LYS A 73 0.44 -12.05 -12.13
N ARG A 74 1.09 -11.84 -13.28
CA ARG A 74 0.44 -11.92 -14.59
C ARG A 74 0.13 -13.38 -14.95
N GLU A 75 -1.00 -13.63 -15.59
CA GLU A 75 -1.25 -14.92 -16.24
C GLU A 75 -0.73 -14.86 -17.68
N ALA A 76 0.16 -15.79 -18.03
CA ALA A 76 0.75 -15.91 -19.35
C ALA A 76 0.00 -16.92 -20.22
N ALA A 77 -0.31 -16.53 -21.45
CA ALA A 77 -0.77 -17.46 -22.49
C ALA A 77 0.44 -18.19 -23.08
N ARG A 78 0.51 -19.52 -22.96
CA ARG A 78 1.55 -20.33 -23.60
C ARG A 78 1.06 -20.96 -24.90
N PHE A 79 1.76 -20.68 -25.99
CA PHE A 79 1.48 -21.19 -27.33
C PHE A 79 2.51 -22.23 -27.77
N ARG A 80 2.02 -23.26 -28.46
CA ARG A 80 2.78 -24.38 -29.01
C ARG A 80 2.43 -24.54 -30.49
N VAL A 81 3.36 -25.08 -31.27
CA VAL A 81 3.10 -25.46 -32.67
C VAL A 81 2.96 -26.97 -32.77
N PHE A 82 1.84 -27.44 -33.33
CA PHE A 82 1.60 -28.85 -33.61
C PHE A 82 1.67 -29.12 -35.11
N SER A 83 2.17 -30.30 -35.46
CA SER A 83 2.23 -30.80 -36.84
C SER A 83 1.12 -31.81 -37.09
N PHE A 84 0.60 -31.81 -38.32
CA PHE A 84 -0.49 -32.68 -38.76
C PHE A 84 -0.17 -33.33 -40.10
N ASP A 85 -0.66 -34.55 -40.30
CA ASP A 85 -0.55 -35.27 -41.57
C ASP A 85 -1.64 -34.86 -42.58
N GLU A 86 -1.63 -35.47 -43.76
CA GLU A 86 -2.61 -35.20 -44.84
C GLU A 86 -4.06 -35.57 -44.46
N THR A 87 -4.25 -36.43 -43.46
CA THR A 87 -5.58 -36.80 -42.94
C THR A 87 -6.10 -35.81 -41.90
N GLY A 88 -5.23 -34.90 -41.43
CA GLY A 88 -5.50 -33.95 -40.37
C GLY A 88 -5.24 -34.51 -38.97
N ALA A 89 -4.63 -35.69 -38.84
CA ALA A 89 -4.27 -36.25 -37.53
C ALA A 89 -3.02 -35.56 -36.98
N CYS A 90 -3.02 -35.28 -35.67
CA CYS A 90 -1.88 -34.67 -34.99
C CYS A 90 -0.70 -35.66 -34.93
N VAL A 91 0.43 -35.28 -35.52
CA VAL A 91 1.69 -36.03 -35.50
C VAL A 91 2.46 -35.76 -34.21
N GLY A 92 2.37 -34.53 -33.69
CA GLY A 92 2.97 -34.13 -32.41
C GLY A 92 3.32 -32.64 -32.35
N GLU A 93 3.68 -32.18 -31.15
CA GLU A 93 4.26 -30.86 -30.90
C GLU A 93 5.64 -30.76 -31.55
N LEU A 94 5.91 -29.62 -32.19
CA LEU A 94 7.22 -29.31 -32.75
C LEU A 94 8.10 -28.64 -31.69
N SER A 95 9.37 -29.06 -31.65
CA SER A 95 10.39 -28.51 -30.76
C SER A 95 11.55 -27.90 -31.57
N PRO A 96 12.49 -27.20 -30.91
CA PRO A 96 13.72 -26.70 -31.54
C PRO A 96 14.59 -27.81 -32.17
N THR A 97 14.36 -29.07 -31.78
CA THR A 97 15.05 -30.23 -32.39
C THR A 97 14.45 -30.68 -33.71
N ASP A 98 13.18 -30.34 -33.97
CA ASP A 98 12.48 -30.68 -35.22
C ASP A 98 12.66 -29.60 -36.31
N GLY A 99 12.98 -28.38 -35.89
CA GLY A 99 13.16 -27.23 -36.76
C GLY A 99 13.26 -25.89 -36.01
N GLN A 100 13.40 -24.80 -36.76
CA GLN A 100 13.37 -23.44 -36.21
C GLN A 100 11.95 -22.89 -36.24
N ILE A 101 11.49 -22.34 -35.11
CA ILE A 101 10.20 -21.63 -35.00
C ILE A 101 10.49 -20.14 -34.85
N GLU A 102 9.95 -19.34 -35.78
CA GLU A 102 9.88 -17.88 -35.70
C GLU A 102 8.45 -17.50 -35.27
N TRP A 103 8.32 -16.86 -34.12
CA TRP A 103 7.06 -16.32 -33.61
C TRP A 103 6.93 -14.84 -33.98
N SER A 104 5.73 -14.39 -34.32
CA SER A 104 5.40 -12.96 -34.42
C SER A 104 4.06 -12.67 -33.75
N VAL A 105 4.06 -11.68 -32.87
CA VAL A 105 2.91 -11.26 -32.05
C VAL A 105 2.66 -9.78 -32.27
N THR A 106 1.41 -9.43 -32.57
CA THR A 106 0.96 -8.03 -32.67
C THR A 106 -0.17 -7.82 -31.66
N LEU A 107 -0.10 -6.78 -30.83
CA LEU A 107 -1.15 -6.42 -29.88
C LEU A 107 -1.65 -5.01 -30.16
N ALA A 108 -2.92 -4.75 -29.86
CA ALA A 108 -3.45 -3.40 -29.80
C ALA A 108 -4.59 -3.29 -28.80
N ASN A 109 -4.81 -2.06 -28.32
CA ASN A 109 -6.04 -1.66 -27.64
C ASN A 109 -6.72 -0.58 -28.48
N THR A 110 -7.95 -0.84 -28.92
CA THR A 110 -8.72 0.10 -29.74
C THR A 110 -10.06 0.46 -29.09
N LYS A 111 -10.23 0.21 -27.79
CA LYS A 111 -11.48 0.45 -27.06
C LYS A 111 -11.94 1.90 -27.12
N ALA A 112 -11.02 2.84 -26.91
CA ALA A 112 -11.32 4.27 -26.88
C ALA A 112 -11.70 4.82 -28.27
N GLU A 113 -11.23 4.18 -29.35
CA GLU A 113 -11.55 4.54 -30.72
C GLU A 113 -12.87 3.91 -31.20
N TRP A 114 -13.37 2.89 -30.50
CA TRP A 114 -14.52 2.13 -30.96
C TRP A 114 -15.89 2.79 -30.66
N ASP A 115 -16.95 2.14 -31.09
CA ASP A 115 -18.32 2.50 -30.77
C ASP A 115 -18.56 2.36 -29.25
N ARG A 116 -19.49 3.16 -28.73
CA ARG A 116 -20.03 2.98 -27.38
C ARG A 116 -20.62 1.58 -27.27
N PHE A 117 -20.53 0.97 -26.10
CA PHE A 117 -21.22 -0.27 -25.79
C PHE A 117 -22.66 0.03 -25.33
N GLU A 118 -23.66 -0.58 -25.96
CA GLU A 118 -25.09 -0.38 -25.65
C GLU A 118 -25.83 -1.72 -25.81
N GLY A 119 -25.45 -2.72 -25.02
CA GLY A 119 -25.99 -4.08 -25.09
C GLY A 119 -25.69 -4.77 -26.42
N THR A 120 -26.68 -5.47 -26.97
CA THR A 120 -26.56 -6.14 -28.28
C THR A 120 -26.66 -5.20 -29.48
N SER A 121 -26.75 -3.88 -29.24
CA SER A 121 -26.79 -2.89 -30.32
C SER A 121 -25.51 -2.93 -31.16
N GLY A 122 -25.63 -3.45 -32.39
CA GLY A 122 -24.51 -3.64 -33.32
C GLY A 122 -24.17 -5.10 -33.60
N GLU A 123 -24.79 -6.07 -32.92
CA GLU A 123 -24.58 -7.51 -33.15
C GLU A 123 -24.92 -7.95 -34.57
N GLU A 124 -25.95 -7.32 -35.16
CA GLU A 124 -26.39 -7.55 -36.54
C GLU A 124 -25.52 -6.87 -37.61
N LEU A 125 -24.55 -6.03 -37.21
CA LEU A 125 -23.65 -5.38 -38.16
C LEU A 125 -22.54 -6.34 -38.60
N PRO A 126 -21.90 -6.08 -39.77
CA PRO A 126 -20.64 -6.74 -40.11
C PRO A 126 -19.61 -6.58 -38.99
N ILE A 127 -18.62 -7.49 -38.91
CA ILE A 127 -17.62 -7.55 -37.83
C ILE A 127 -16.98 -6.20 -37.50
N ASN A 128 -16.71 -5.38 -38.52
CA ASN A 128 -16.13 -4.03 -38.37
C ASN A 128 -17.10 -2.91 -38.79
N GLY A 129 -18.39 -3.22 -38.88
CA GLY A 129 -19.46 -2.25 -39.08
C GLY A 129 -19.62 -1.33 -37.87
N ARG A 130 -19.94 -0.06 -38.16
CA ARG A 130 -20.01 1.03 -37.18
C ARG A 130 -21.43 1.57 -37.08
N ARG A 131 -21.83 1.99 -35.88
CA ARG A 131 -23.08 2.70 -35.60
C ARG A 131 -22.88 4.20 -35.81
N PRO A 132 -23.60 4.84 -36.76
CA PRO A 132 -23.40 6.27 -37.04
C PRO A 132 -23.61 7.14 -35.80
N GLY A 133 -22.60 7.95 -35.45
CA GLY A 133 -22.67 8.94 -34.37
C GLY A 133 -22.61 8.38 -32.94
N ALA A 134 -22.46 7.07 -32.77
CA ALA A 134 -22.44 6.39 -31.47
C ALA A 134 -21.02 5.99 -31.03
N TYR A 135 -20.04 6.86 -31.28
CA TYR A 135 -18.62 6.60 -31.00
C TYR A 135 -18.25 6.98 -29.56
N ARG A 136 -17.34 6.23 -28.95
CA ARG A 136 -16.55 6.77 -27.83
C ARG A 136 -15.64 7.87 -28.37
N ASN A 137 -15.36 8.85 -27.52
CA ASN A 137 -14.56 10.02 -27.89
C ASN A 137 -15.07 10.68 -29.17
N ARG A 138 -16.40 10.88 -29.26
CA ARG A 138 -17.04 11.38 -30.48
C ARG A 138 -16.49 12.75 -30.92
N ASP A 139 -16.04 13.54 -29.97
CA ASP A 139 -15.50 14.88 -30.23
C ASP A 139 -14.08 14.85 -30.82
N VAL A 140 -13.44 13.68 -30.88
CA VAL A 140 -12.16 13.46 -31.55
C VAL A 140 -12.40 13.06 -32.99
N GLY A 141 -12.40 14.07 -33.88
CA GLY A 141 -12.37 13.87 -35.33
C GLY A 141 -13.65 13.29 -35.96
N ASP A 142 -13.93 13.73 -37.20
CA ASP A 142 -15.03 13.19 -38.01
C ASP A 142 -14.54 11.99 -38.86
N LEU A 143 -15.13 10.80 -38.64
CA LEU A 143 -14.79 9.57 -39.37
C LEU A 143 -14.99 9.67 -40.89
N ASP A 144 -15.84 10.59 -41.35
CA ASP A 144 -16.07 10.79 -42.79
C ASP A 144 -14.92 11.56 -43.47
N THR A 145 -14.04 12.19 -42.70
CA THR A 145 -12.90 12.98 -43.20
C THR A 145 -11.56 12.28 -42.98
N ASP A 146 -10.57 12.53 -43.86
CA ASP A 146 -9.20 12.00 -43.68
C ASP A 146 -8.52 12.56 -42.42
N ASP A 147 -8.72 13.86 -42.13
CA ASP A 147 -8.17 14.50 -40.92
C ASP A 147 -8.80 13.93 -39.65
N GLY A 148 -10.12 13.70 -39.65
CA GLY A 148 -10.80 13.10 -38.52
C GLY A 148 -10.40 11.64 -38.29
N ARG A 149 -10.23 10.84 -39.36
CA ARG A 149 -9.66 9.50 -39.23
C ARG A 149 -8.24 9.51 -38.64
N ARG A 150 -7.38 10.45 -39.05
CA ARG A 150 -6.04 10.64 -38.45
C ARG A 150 -6.10 11.07 -36.99
N ALA A 151 -7.04 11.95 -36.64
CA ALA A 151 -7.23 12.38 -35.24
C ALA A 151 -7.67 11.20 -34.36
N ARG A 152 -8.60 10.37 -34.84
CA ARG A 152 -9.08 9.18 -34.14
C ARG A 152 -8.05 8.09 -33.98
N ASP A 153 -7.09 8.00 -34.89
CA ASP A 153 -6.00 7.01 -34.79
C ASP A 153 -5.18 7.18 -33.49
N GLN A 154 -5.11 8.40 -32.94
CA GLN A 154 -4.46 8.68 -31.65
C GLN A 154 -5.18 8.06 -30.44
N LEU A 155 -6.42 7.59 -30.61
CA LEU A 155 -7.19 6.86 -29.59
C LEU A 155 -6.83 5.37 -29.52
N LYS A 156 -6.06 4.86 -30.48
CA LYS A 156 -5.62 3.47 -30.52
C LYS A 156 -4.24 3.34 -29.91
N ILE A 157 -4.04 2.33 -29.08
CA ILE A 157 -2.72 1.96 -28.56
C ILE A 157 -2.20 0.80 -29.40
N THR A 158 -1.25 1.09 -30.29
CA THR A 158 -0.68 0.13 -31.24
C THR A 158 0.85 0.08 -31.11
N PRO A 159 1.41 -0.71 -30.19
CA PRO A 159 2.85 -0.96 -30.11
C PRO A 159 3.38 -1.69 -31.34
N GLN A 160 4.70 -1.70 -31.53
CA GLN A 160 5.34 -2.47 -32.59
C GLN A 160 5.18 -3.99 -32.35
N ALA A 161 5.12 -4.74 -33.45
CA ALA A 161 5.05 -6.20 -33.37
C ALA A 161 6.38 -6.79 -32.85
N VAL A 162 6.28 -7.82 -32.02
CA VAL A 162 7.44 -8.54 -31.47
C VAL A 162 7.67 -9.80 -32.28
N THR A 163 8.90 -10.00 -32.76
CA THR A 163 9.34 -11.22 -33.46
C THR A 163 10.44 -11.92 -32.66
N LEU A 164 10.28 -13.22 -32.40
CA LEU A 164 11.22 -14.03 -31.62
C LEU A 164 11.62 -15.27 -32.43
N GLN A 165 12.92 -15.54 -32.52
CA GLN A 165 13.51 -16.65 -33.27
C GLN A 165 14.43 -17.48 -32.36
N GLY A 166 13.89 -18.53 -31.74
CA GLY A 166 14.63 -19.44 -30.87
C GLY A 166 14.27 -19.33 -29.38
N PRO A 167 14.86 -20.19 -28.53
CA PRO A 167 14.51 -20.29 -27.12
C PRO A 167 15.05 -19.13 -26.27
N ASN A 168 14.42 -18.89 -25.12
CA ASN A 168 14.83 -17.90 -24.11
C ASN A 168 14.97 -16.45 -24.62
N GLN A 169 14.19 -16.05 -25.62
CA GLN A 169 14.15 -14.67 -26.10
C GLN A 169 13.02 -13.89 -25.45
N ARG A 170 13.09 -12.55 -25.49
CA ARG A 170 12.11 -11.63 -24.93
C ARG A 170 11.97 -10.39 -25.82
N GLY A 171 10.76 -9.88 -25.96
CA GLY A 171 10.46 -8.58 -26.54
C GLY A 171 9.30 -7.89 -25.79
N ALA A 172 9.32 -6.57 -25.73
CA ALA A 172 8.32 -5.77 -25.03
C ALA A 172 7.39 -5.04 -25.99
N PHE A 173 6.16 -4.79 -25.55
CA PHE A 173 5.17 -3.95 -26.23
C PHE A 173 5.06 -2.60 -25.52
N ASP A 174 6.17 -1.87 -25.39
CA ASP A 174 6.34 -0.69 -24.52
C ASP A 174 6.33 0.66 -25.25
N ASP A 175 6.06 0.66 -26.56
CA ASP A 175 6.05 1.84 -27.41
C ASP A 175 4.66 2.26 -27.95
N GLY A 176 3.62 1.54 -27.55
CA GLY A 176 2.22 1.91 -27.81
C GLY A 176 1.85 3.22 -27.12
N ARG A 177 0.99 4.04 -27.75
CA ARG A 177 0.61 5.34 -27.23
C ARG A 177 -0.89 5.59 -27.27
N PHE A 178 -1.40 6.28 -26.26
CA PHE A 178 -2.71 6.94 -26.27
C PHE A 178 -2.45 8.44 -26.28
N PHE A 179 -2.69 9.10 -27.42
CA PHE A 179 -2.14 10.44 -27.70
C PHE A 179 -0.62 10.49 -27.44
N ASP A 180 -0.15 11.32 -26.52
CA ASP A 180 1.25 11.42 -26.12
C ASP A 180 1.63 10.52 -24.92
N MET A 181 0.67 9.85 -24.28
CA MET A 181 0.91 8.92 -23.17
C MET A 181 1.44 7.58 -23.68
N VAL A 182 2.57 7.12 -23.15
CA VAL A 182 3.08 5.76 -23.41
C VAL A 182 2.27 4.76 -22.58
N VAL A 183 1.74 3.72 -23.24
CA VAL A 183 0.92 2.68 -22.60
C VAL A 183 1.48 1.31 -23.00
N PRO A 184 2.29 0.67 -22.15
CA PRO A 184 2.79 -0.67 -22.41
C PRO A 184 1.66 -1.71 -22.40
N LEU A 185 1.59 -2.57 -23.42
CA LEU A 185 0.57 -3.63 -23.53
C LEU A 185 1.05 -5.01 -23.08
N GLY A 186 2.30 -5.11 -22.62
CA GLY A 186 2.88 -6.33 -22.06
C GLY A 186 4.19 -6.74 -22.72
N GLU A 187 4.38 -8.05 -22.88
CA GLU A 187 5.60 -8.63 -23.44
C GLU A 187 5.38 -10.03 -24.04
N ALA A 188 6.28 -10.44 -24.92
CA ALA A 188 6.36 -11.80 -25.43
C ALA A 188 7.74 -12.39 -25.12
N ARG A 189 7.80 -13.68 -24.82
CA ARG A 189 9.05 -14.42 -24.56
C ARG A 189 8.96 -15.86 -25.03
N THR A 190 10.09 -16.53 -25.22
CA THR A 190 10.14 -17.96 -25.49
C THR A 190 10.74 -18.73 -24.32
N ASP A 191 10.19 -19.90 -23.99
CA ASP A 191 10.80 -20.80 -23.01
C ASP A 191 12.00 -21.57 -23.59
N GLU A 192 12.60 -22.45 -22.78
CA GLU A 192 13.74 -23.28 -23.16
C GLU A 192 13.43 -24.26 -24.31
N ASP A 193 12.16 -24.63 -24.45
CA ASP A 193 11.65 -25.47 -25.54
C ASP A 193 11.17 -24.62 -26.73
N GLY A 194 11.43 -23.32 -26.75
CA GLY A 194 11.04 -22.43 -27.85
C GLY A 194 9.53 -22.19 -27.98
N ARG A 195 8.73 -22.55 -26.96
CA ARG A 195 7.29 -22.22 -26.89
C ARG A 195 7.14 -20.74 -26.58
N LEU A 196 6.13 -20.11 -27.15
CA LEU A 196 5.85 -18.69 -26.91
C LEU A 196 5.02 -18.51 -25.63
N LEU A 197 5.42 -17.59 -24.77
CA LEU A 197 4.61 -17.04 -23.68
C LEU A 197 4.32 -15.59 -23.98
N VAL A 198 3.05 -15.20 -23.92
CA VAL A 198 2.61 -13.81 -24.04
C VAL A 198 2.02 -13.37 -22.70
N LEU A 199 2.52 -12.26 -22.16
CA LEU A 199 2.08 -11.67 -20.91
C LEU A 199 1.46 -10.30 -21.18
N GLY A 200 0.33 -10.03 -20.54
CA GLY A 200 -0.42 -8.79 -20.73
C GLY A 200 0.18 -7.56 -20.03
N GLY A 201 -0.61 -6.48 -20.03
CA GLY A 201 -0.33 -5.24 -19.32
C GLY A 201 -0.27 -5.39 -17.80
N ARG A 202 -0.09 -4.25 -17.11
CA ARG A 202 0.06 -4.16 -15.66
C ARG A 202 -1.26 -3.86 -14.92
N GLY A 203 -2.38 -3.73 -15.65
CA GLY A 203 -3.68 -3.38 -15.10
C GLY A 203 -3.82 -1.89 -14.82
N VAL A 204 -3.10 -1.05 -15.56
CA VAL A 204 -3.10 0.42 -15.44
C VAL A 204 -4.17 1.02 -16.34
N SER A 205 -5.01 1.86 -15.73
CA SER A 205 -6.05 2.64 -16.42
C SER A 205 -5.97 4.09 -16.00
N ALA A 206 -6.10 5.01 -16.94
CA ALA A 206 -6.00 6.44 -16.67
C ALA A 206 -6.82 7.27 -17.67
N PRO A 207 -7.30 8.46 -17.27
CA PRO A 207 -7.80 9.45 -18.20
C PRO A 207 -6.64 10.21 -18.85
N TYR A 208 -6.81 10.58 -20.12
CA TYR A 208 -5.97 11.54 -20.81
C TYR A 208 -6.19 12.97 -20.31
N MET A 209 -7.45 13.35 -20.11
CA MET A 209 -7.83 14.69 -19.67
C MET A 209 -7.77 14.80 -18.14
N PRO A 210 -7.01 15.75 -17.56
CA PRO A 210 -6.94 15.93 -16.11
C PRO A 210 -8.31 16.16 -15.48
N GLY A 211 -8.63 15.40 -14.43
CA GLY A 211 -9.89 15.52 -13.68
C GLY A 211 -11.09 14.80 -14.34
N GLN A 212 -10.91 14.13 -15.48
CA GLN A 212 -11.97 13.34 -16.09
C GLN A 212 -12.35 12.16 -15.17
N ARG A 213 -13.63 12.12 -14.76
CA ARG A 213 -14.17 11.07 -13.90
C ARG A 213 -14.80 9.95 -14.74
N ILE A 214 -14.83 8.74 -14.18
CA ILE A 214 -15.69 7.64 -14.66
C ILE A 214 -17.13 8.01 -14.35
N SER A 215 -18.01 7.85 -15.34
CA SER A 215 -19.43 8.18 -15.22
C SER A 215 -20.34 7.11 -15.81
N ASN A 216 -19.77 5.97 -16.19
CA ASN A 216 -20.48 4.84 -16.78
C ASN A 216 -19.60 3.59 -16.68
N TYR A 217 -20.19 2.42 -16.44
CA TYR A 217 -19.44 1.16 -16.40
C TYR A 217 -18.61 0.84 -17.64
N ALA A 218 -19.09 1.19 -18.86
CA ALA A 218 -18.46 0.77 -20.11
C ALA A 218 -17.92 1.91 -21.00
N ASN A 219 -18.49 3.11 -20.91
CA ASN A 219 -18.29 4.17 -21.91
C ASN A 219 -17.78 5.46 -21.26
N ASN A 220 -16.48 5.54 -21.03
CA ASN A 220 -15.85 6.72 -20.46
C ASN A 220 -14.94 7.38 -21.50
N ASP A 221 -15.36 8.53 -22.01
CA ASP A 221 -14.55 9.31 -22.94
C ASP A 221 -13.26 9.78 -22.27
N TRP A 222 -12.19 9.84 -23.07
CA TRP A 222 -10.82 10.19 -22.72
C TRP A 222 -10.11 9.20 -21.81
N TRP A 223 -10.70 8.05 -21.50
CA TRP A 223 -10.03 6.98 -20.75
C TRP A 223 -9.36 5.97 -21.67
N HIS A 224 -8.29 5.38 -21.16
CA HIS A 224 -7.66 4.18 -21.70
C HIS A 224 -7.36 3.17 -20.59
N ASP A 225 -7.06 1.95 -21.00
CA ASP A 225 -6.51 0.89 -20.16
C ASP A 225 -5.43 0.11 -20.94
N ASP A 226 -4.79 -0.86 -20.30
CA ASP A 226 -3.67 -1.63 -20.85
C ASP A 226 -3.99 -3.11 -21.14
N VAL A 227 -5.27 -3.45 -21.20
CA VAL A 227 -5.69 -4.70 -21.85
C VAL A 227 -5.53 -4.57 -23.37
N SER A 228 -5.58 -5.68 -24.09
CA SER A 228 -5.27 -5.74 -25.51
C SER A 228 -5.67 -7.08 -26.11
N ASP A 229 -5.64 -7.18 -27.43
CA ASP A 229 -5.68 -8.46 -28.12
C ASP A 229 -4.96 -8.38 -29.46
N GLY A 230 -4.64 -9.52 -30.05
CA GLY A 230 -4.15 -9.55 -31.41
C GLY A 230 -3.61 -10.90 -31.91
N PRO A 231 -3.15 -10.94 -33.17
CA PRO A 231 -2.74 -12.17 -33.81
C PRO A 231 -1.40 -12.70 -33.29
N VAL A 232 -1.34 -14.03 -33.19
CA VAL A 232 -0.12 -14.81 -32.96
C VAL A 232 0.13 -15.65 -34.20
N THR A 233 1.29 -15.45 -34.82
CA THR A 233 1.68 -16.15 -36.05
C THR A 233 3.03 -16.85 -35.87
N ALA A 234 3.26 -17.90 -36.66
CA ALA A 234 4.52 -18.63 -36.62
C ALA A 234 4.92 -19.12 -38.02
N LYS A 235 6.22 -19.05 -38.30
CA LYS A 235 6.85 -19.76 -39.42
C LYS A 235 7.75 -20.85 -38.88
N VAL A 236 7.64 -22.03 -39.46
CA VAL A 236 8.40 -23.21 -39.06
C VAL A 236 9.31 -23.62 -40.21
N LYS A 237 10.61 -23.67 -39.94
CA LYS A 237 11.59 -24.25 -40.85
C LYS A 237 12.01 -25.62 -40.34
N LEU A 238 11.52 -26.68 -40.99
CA LEU A 238 11.79 -28.07 -40.62
C LEU A 238 13.24 -28.46 -40.93
N GLY A 239 13.74 -29.51 -40.25
CA GLY A 239 15.09 -30.05 -40.48
C GLY A 239 15.37 -30.55 -41.91
N ASP A 240 14.31 -30.83 -42.70
CA ASP A 240 14.41 -31.18 -44.12
C ASP A 240 14.49 -29.96 -45.06
N GLY A 241 14.47 -28.75 -44.50
CA GLY A 241 14.55 -27.48 -45.22
C GLY A 241 13.20 -26.90 -45.67
N ARG A 242 12.08 -27.61 -45.49
CA ARG A 242 10.75 -27.06 -45.79
C ARG A 242 10.37 -25.93 -44.83
N GLU A 243 9.78 -24.88 -45.37
CA GLU A 243 9.22 -23.77 -44.60
C GLU A 243 7.69 -23.83 -44.66
N LEU A 244 7.07 -23.90 -43.49
CA LEU A 244 5.62 -23.98 -43.31
C LEU A 244 5.15 -22.76 -42.52
N VAL A 245 4.05 -22.16 -42.96
CA VAL A 245 3.34 -21.13 -42.18
C VAL A 245 2.31 -21.85 -41.32
N ALA A 246 2.32 -21.58 -40.02
CA ALA A 246 1.35 -22.17 -39.11
C ALA A 246 -0.03 -21.53 -39.28
N ASP A 247 -1.09 -22.33 -39.16
CA ASP A 247 -2.43 -21.78 -38.97
C ASP A 247 -2.40 -20.85 -37.75
N PRO A 248 -2.78 -19.57 -37.91
CA PRO A 248 -2.56 -18.56 -36.89
C PRO A 248 -3.48 -18.76 -35.68
N ALA A 249 -3.06 -18.17 -34.56
CA ALA A 249 -3.84 -18.07 -33.35
C ALA A 249 -4.10 -16.60 -32.98
N TRP A 250 -4.83 -16.38 -31.90
CA TRP A 250 -5.07 -15.07 -31.31
C TRP A 250 -4.73 -15.09 -29.82
N VAL A 251 -4.44 -13.94 -29.24
CA VAL A 251 -4.30 -13.78 -27.78
C VAL A 251 -5.20 -12.65 -27.30
N ILE A 252 -5.86 -12.86 -26.15
CA ILE A 252 -6.67 -11.86 -25.45
C ILE A 252 -6.01 -11.56 -24.12
N CYS A 253 -5.75 -10.29 -23.83
CA CYS A 253 -5.44 -9.82 -22.49
C CYS A 253 -6.72 -9.42 -21.77
N ALA A 254 -7.00 -10.07 -20.65
CA ALA A 254 -8.19 -9.87 -19.86
C ALA A 254 -7.89 -9.32 -18.45
N PRO A 255 -8.93 -8.87 -17.70
CA PRO A 255 -8.87 -8.74 -16.25
C PRO A 255 -8.37 -10.02 -15.55
N PRO A 256 -7.86 -9.94 -14.31
CA PRO A 256 -7.50 -11.13 -13.54
C PRO A 256 -8.70 -12.06 -13.30
N ASP A 257 -8.44 -13.36 -13.19
CA ASP A 257 -9.41 -14.34 -12.70
C ASP A 257 -9.23 -14.48 -11.19
N PHE A 258 -10.09 -13.83 -10.41
CA PHE A 258 -10.04 -13.90 -8.95
C PHE A 258 -10.70 -15.17 -8.39
N SER A 259 -11.15 -16.11 -9.22
CA SER A 259 -11.65 -17.40 -8.76
C SER A 259 -11.32 -18.52 -9.76
N PRO A 260 -10.04 -18.81 -10.00
CA PRO A 260 -9.62 -19.75 -11.06
C PRO A 260 -10.10 -21.20 -10.85
N ASP A 261 -10.62 -21.53 -9.66
CA ASP A 261 -11.21 -22.84 -9.35
C ASP A 261 -12.75 -22.90 -9.56
N THR A 262 -13.39 -21.80 -9.98
CA THR A 262 -14.80 -21.80 -10.39
C THR A 262 -14.93 -21.61 -11.90
N ILE A 263 -16.00 -22.18 -12.47
CA ILE A 263 -16.24 -22.17 -13.91
C ILE A 263 -17.63 -21.58 -14.16
N ASN A 264 -17.72 -20.68 -15.15
CA ASN A 264 -18.97 -20.08 -15.59
C ASN A 264 -19.97 -21.13 -16.07
N VAL A 265 -21.27 -20.94 -15.78
CA VAL A 265 -22.34 -21.84 -16.25
C VAL A 265 -22.33 -21.96 -17.79
N VAL A 266 -22.11 -20.83 -18.46
CA VAL A 266 -21.82 -20.75 -19.89
C VAL A 266 -20.40 -20.19 -20.04
N THR A 267 -19.48 -21.01 -20.55
CA THR A 267 -18.09 -20.61 -20.80
C THR A 267 -17.91 -20.10 -22.21
N LEU A 268 -16.81 -19.39 -22.48
CA LEU A 268 -16.49 -18.97 -23.85
C LEU A 268 -16.27 -20.18 -24.77
N PHE A 269 -15.78 -21.30 -24.23
CA PHE A 269 -15.69 -22.57 -24.96
C PHE A 269 -17.08 -23.05 -25.43
N ASP A 270 -18.09 -22.99 -24.56
CA ASP A 270 -19.46 -23.40 -24.90
C ASP A 270 -20.01 -22.54 -26.06
N VAL A 271 -19.75 -21.23 -26.03
CA VAL A 271 -20.14 -20.29 -27.11
C VAL A 271 -19.43 -20.60 -28.42
N VAL A 272 -18.11 -20.84 -28.39
CA VAL A 272 -17.32 -21.16 -29.59
C VAL A 272 -17.75 -22.50 -30.18
N VAL A 273 -18.05 -23.51 -29.36
CA VAL A 273 -18.58 -24.80 -29.81
C VAL A 273 -19.94 -24.62 -30.49
N ASP A 274 -20.88 -23.92 -29.84
CA ASP A 274 -22.22 -23.67 -30.39
C ASP A 274 -22.15 -22.90 -31.72
N THR A 275 -21.26 -21.91 -31.80
CA THR A 275 -21.00 -21.13 -33.02
C THR A 275 -20.37 -21.99 -34.11
N ALA A 276 -19.41 -22.85 -33.77
CA ALA A 276 -18.77 -23.76 -34.71
C ALA A 276 -19.76 -24.79 -35.28
N ILE A 277 -20.71 -25.27 -34.48
CA ILE A 277 -21.80 -26.15 -34.94
C ILE A 277 -22.70 -25.40 -35.92
N LYS A 278 -23.12 -24.18 -35.59
CA LYS A 278 -23.92 -23.32 -36.48
C LYS A 278 -23.22 -23.01 -37.79
N ALA A 279 -21.90 -22.80 -37.75
CA ALA A 279 -21.06 -22.53 -38.91
C ALA A 279 -20.74 -23.79 -39.75
N GLY A 280 -21.01 -24.99 -39.23
CA GLY A 280 -20.64 -26.26 -39.86
C GLY A 280 -19.17 -26.67 -39.70
N PHE A 281 -18.40 -25.97 -38.85
CA PHE A 281 -17.02 -26.33 -38.49
C PHE A 281 -16.95 -27.47 -37.46
N ALA A 282 -18.01 -27.67 -36.68
CA ALA A 282 -18.15 -28.77 -35.74
C ALA A 282 -19.49 -29.50 -35.94
N LYS A 283 -19.61 -30.71 -35.40
CA LYS A 283 -20.87 -31.48 -35.42
C LYS A 283 -21.44 -31.54 -34.01
N ALA A 284 -22.76 -31.43 -33.90
CA ALA A 284 -23.45 -31.68 -32.64
C ALA A 284 -23.12 -33.10 -32.12
N PRO A 285 -22.96 -33.30 -30.79
CA PRO A 285 -22.64 -34.60 -30.22
C PRO A 285 -23.66 -35.68 -30.61
N LYS A 286 -23.21 -36.76 -31.23
CA LYS A 286 -24.10 -37.88 -31.61
C LYS A 286 -24.52 -38.70 -30.40
N GLU A 287 -23.61 -38.92 -29.45
CA GLU A 287 -23.83 -39.70 -28.24
C GLU A 287 -23.55 -38.80 -27.04
N ILE A 288 -24.52 -38.72 -26.12
CA ILE A 288 -24.40 -37.97 -24.88
C ILE A 288 -23.85 -38.88 -23.78
N ASP A 289 -22.81 -38.42 -23.10
CA ASP A 289 -22.27 -39.04 -21.90
C ASP A 289 -22.56 -38.13 -20.70
N PHE A 290 -23.16 -38.67 -19.65
CA PHE A 290 -23.62 -37.88 -18.51
C PHE A 290 -22.46 -37.15 -17.82
N TYR A 291 -21.38 -37.84 -17.47
CA TYR A 291 -20.26 -37.21 -16.76
C TYR A 291 -19.45 -36.28 -17.64
N ARG A 292 -19.41 -36.50 -18.96
CA ARG A 292 -18.70 -35.62 -19.89
C ARG A 292 -19.50 -34.37 -20.30
N ASP A 293 -20.80 -34.53 -20.57
CA ASP A 293 -21.59 -33.52 -21.28
C ASP A 293 -22.67 -32.85 -20.44
N ILE A 294 -23.21 -33.54 -19.40
CA ILE A 294 -24.38 -33.07 -18.64
C ILE A 294 -23.99 -32.61 -17.24
N GLN A 295 -23.27 -33.45 -16.50
CA GLN A 295 -22.86 -33.17 -15.14
C GLN A 295 -22.02 -31.89 -15.02
N PRO A 296 -21.10 -31.56 -15.95
CA PRO A 296 -20.38 -30.29 -15.90
C PRO A 296 -21.31 -29.06 -15.97
N ILE A 297 -22.34 -29.07 -16.82
CA ILE A 297 -23.31 -27.97 -16.94
C ILE A 297 -24.03 -27.75 -15.62
N LEU A 298 -24.53 -28.83 -15.00
CA LEU A 298 -25.27 -28.76 -13.73
C LEU A 298 -24.35 -28.41 -12.55
N ASN A 299 -23.13 -28.96 -12.53
CA ASN A 299 -22.16 -28.73 -11.47
C ASN A 299 -21.64 -27.28 -11.46
N ARG A 300 -21.49 -26.63 -12.63
CA ARG A 300 -21.16 -25.19 -12.68
C ARG A 300 -22.23 -24.32 -12.00
N GLY A 301 -23.50 -24.70 -12.13
CA GLY A 301 -24.61 -24.06 -11.39
C GLY A 301 -24.48 -24.20 -9.87
N LEU A 302 -24.07 -25.37 -9.38
CA LEU A 302 -23.76 -25.58 -7.97
C LEU A 302 -22.55 -24.78 -7.49
N GLN A 303 -21.48 -24.75 -8.30
CA GLN A 303 -20.23 -24.08 -7.95
C GLN A 303 -20.39 -22.56 -7.80
N ALA A 304 -21.38 -21.95 -8.47
CA ALA A 304 -21.72 -20.54 -8.29
C ALA A 304 -22.06 -20.18 -6.83
N ALA A 305 -22.46 -21.14 -5.98
CA ALA A 305 -22.70 -20.92 -4.56
C ALA A 305 -21.44 -20.49 -3.77
N TRP A 306 -20.24 -20.68 -4.33
CA TRP A 306 -18.99 -20.26 -3.72
C TRP A 306 -18.64 -18.79 -3.98
N THR A 307 -19.24 -18.20 -5.01
CA THR A 307 -18.95 -16.83 -5.46
C THR A 307 -20.18 -15.92 -5.42
N SER A 308 -21.38 -16.46 -5.20
CA SER A 308 -22.64 -15.71 -5.15
C SER A 308 -23.49 -16.07 -3.92
N GLY A 309 -23.93 -15.03 -3.19
CA GLY A 309 -24.81 -15.18 -2.04
C GLY A 309 -26.19 -15.73 -2.40
N ARG A 310 -26.76 -15.32 -3.53
CA ARG A 310 -28.05 -15.84 -4.01
C ARG A 310 -27.97 -17.27 -4.51
N ALA A 311 -26.89 -17.63 -5.21
CA ALA A 311 -26.65 -19.01 -5.58
C ALA A 311 -26.46 -19.87 -4.32
N TYR A 312 -25.78 -19.35 -3.29
CA TYR A 312 -25.64 -20.02 -2.00
C TYR A 312 -27.00 -20.31 -1.34
N GLU A 313 -27.88 -19.31 -1.24
CA GLU A 313 -29.24 -19.47 -0.69
C GLU A 313 -30.08 -20.53 -1.43
N GLY A 314 -29.93 -20.60 -2.76
CA GLY A 314 -30.72 -21.52 -3.59
C GLY A 314 -30.13 -22.92 -3.81
N HIS A 315 -28.79 -23.06 -3.78
CA HIS A 315 -28.11 -24.28 -4.23
C HIS A 315 -27.37 -25.02 -3.11
N ALA A 316 -26.90 -24.34 -2.07
CA ALA A 316 -26.01 -24.95 -1.06
C ALA A 316 -26.64 -26.11 -0.28
N SER A 317 -27.98 -26.19 -0.25
CA SER A 317 -28.73 -27.25 0.44
C SER A 317 -29.73 -27.97 -0.47
N SER A 318 -29.55 -27.94 -1.79
CA SER A 318 -30.51 -28.55 -2.72
C SER A 318 -30.33 -30.06 -2.84
N ASP A 319 -31.40 -30.82 -2.61
CA ASP A 319 -31.46 -32.28 -2.81
C ASP A 319 -31.63 -32.68 -4.28
N MET A 320 -31.76 -31.70 -5.20
CA MET A 320 -31.98 -31.95 -6.62
C MET A 320 -30.76 -32.53 -7.35
N PHE A 321 -29.56 -32.47 -6.74
CA PHE A 321 -28.28 -32.82 -7.38
C PHE A 321 -27.74 -34.20 -6.98
N ASP A 322 -28.61 -35.21 -6.96
CA ASP A 322 -28.18 -36.60 -6.80
C ASP A 322 -27.60 -37.13 -8.12
N TRP A 323 -26.26 -37.20 -8.20
CA TRP A 323 -25.55 -37.65 -9.41
C TRP A 323 -25.86 -39.11 -9.81
N GLN A 324 -26.23 -39.98 -8.85
CA GLN A 324 -26.59 -41.36 -9.15
C GLN A 324 -27.97 -41.43 -9.82
N ILE A 325 -28.92 -40.62 -9.36
CA ILE A 325 -30.27 -40.52 -9.95
C ILE A 325 -30.20 -39.82 -11.31
N LEU A 326 -29.53 -38.66 -11.38
CA LEU A 326 -29.44 -37.84 -12.58
C LEU A 326 -28.63 -38.53 -13.69
N GLY A 327 -27.62 -39.32 -13.32
CA GLY A 327 -26.78 -40.10 -14.24
C GLY A 327 -27.38 -41.43 -14.69
N ASN A 328 -28.53 -41.84 -14.15
CA ASN A 328 -29.17 -43.11 -14.53
C ASN A 328 -30.19 -42.87 -15.67
N PRO A 329 -30.04 -43.51 -16.84
CA PRO A 329 -30.95 -43.32 -17.98
C PRO A 329 -32.29 -44.05 -17.87
N ALA A 330 -32.49 -44.88 -16.82
CA ALA A 330 -33.69 -45.67 -16.63
C ALA A 330 -34.97 -44.81 -16.51
N LYS A 331 -36.13 -45.46 -16.71
CA LYS A 331 -37.43 -44.76 -16.76
C LYS A 331 -37.86 -44.24 -15.38
N GLU A 332 -37.40 -44.89 -14.33
CA GLU A 332 -37.74 -44.62 -12.93
C GLU A 332 -37.16 -43.26 -12.47
N THR A 333 -35.97 -42.90 -12.98
CA THR A 333 -35.28 -41.64 -12.67
C THR A 333 -35.68 -40.49 -13.59
N LYS A 334 -36.49 -40.76 -14.63
CA LYS A 334 -36.91 -39.78 -15.64
C LYS A 334 -37.54 -38.52 -15.03
N LYS A 335 -38.40 -38.69 -14.01
CA LYS A 335 -39.08 -37.56 -13.36
C LYS A 335 -38.11 -36.57 -12.71
N ALA A 336 -37.02 -37.06 -12.11
CA ALA A 336 -36.00 -36.19 -11.51
C ALA A 336 -35.28 -35.35 -12.59
N ARG A 337 -34.96 -35.98 -13.74
CA ARG A 337 -34.36 -35.28 -14.88
C ARG A 337 -35.31 -34.24 -15.49
N GLU A 338 -36.59 -34.59 -15.66
CA GLU A 338 -37.63 -33.66 -16.14
C GLU A 338 -37.84 -32.48 -15.18
N ALA A 339 -37.81 -32.73 -13.86
CA ALA A 339 -37.92 -31.68 -12.85
C ALA A 339 -36.74 -30.69 -12.91
N MET A 340 -35.52 -31.18 -13.16
CA MET A 340 -34.34 -30.33 -13.37
C MET A 340 -34.49 -29.47 -14.64
N LEU A 341 -34.82 -30.08 -15.79
CA LEU A 341 -34.99 -29.34 -17.04
C LEU A 341 -36.13 -28.31 -16.97
N ALA A 342 -37.21 -28.60 -16.22
CA ALA A 342 -38.32 -27.67 -16.04
C ALA A 342 -37.93 -26.37 -15.31
N ARG A 343 -36.77 -26.34 -14.65
CA ARG A 343 -36.18 -25.14 -14.06
C ARG A 343 -35.27 -24.39 -15.02
N ILE A 344 -34.86 -24.95 -16.16
CA ILE A 344 -33.87 -24.36 -17.06
C ILE A 344 -34.59 -23.62 -18.19
N ARG A 345 -34.19 -22.37 -18.42
CA ARG A 345 -34.74 -21.51 -19.47
C ARG A 345 -34.46 -22.11 -20.85
N ASN A 346 -35.49 -22.19 -21.69
CA ASN A 346 -35.40 -22.76 -23.02
C ASN A 346 -34.99 -21.69 -24.05
N PRO A 347 -33.77 -21.76 -24.64
CA PRO A 347 -33.27 -20.77 -25.59
C PRO A 347 -33.99 -20.79 -26.94
N HIS A 348 -34.85 -21.79 -27.21
CA HIS A 348 -35.64 -21.86 -28.45
C HIS A 348 -36.98 -21.12 -28.37
N LEU A 349 -37.42 -20.71 -27.18
CA LEU A 349 -38.71 -20.05 -27.04
C LEU A 349 -38.65 -18.61 -27.55
N THR A 350 -39.76 -18.14 -28.10
CA THR A 350 -39.95 -16.75 -28.54
C THR A 350 -41.34 -16.25 -28.10
N GLY A 351 -41.58 -14.94 -28.16
CA GLY A 351 -42.88 -14.35 -27.85
C GLY A 351 -43.38 -14.65 -26.44
N ALA A 352 -44.68 -14.97 -26.31
CA ALA A 352 -45.33 -15.13 -25.00
C ALA A 352 -44.74 -16.28 -24.15
N GLU A 353 -44.25 -17.35 -24.78
CA GLU A 353 -43.64 -18.48 -24.05
C GLU A 353 -42.28 -18.11 -23.46
N ALA A 354 -41.48 -17.32 -24.18
CA ALA A 354 -40.23 -16.78 -23.65
C ALA A 354 -40.48 -15.80 -22.49
N VAL A 355 -41.48 -14.92 -22.64
CA VAL A 355 -41.91 -13.97 -21.60
C VAL A 355 -42.32 -14.71 -20.32
N ALA A 356 -42.99 -15.85 -20.43
CA ALA A 356 -43.37 -16.67 -19.27
C ALA A 356 -42.17 -17.25 -18.50
N GLN A 357 -41.00 -17.38 -19.14
CA GLN A 357 -39.75 -17.85 -18.52
C GLN A 357 -38.79 -16.73 -18.11
N ALA A 358 -39.14 -15.47 -18.39
CA ALA A 358 -38.34 -14.30 -18.03
C ALA A 358 -38.63 -13.87 -16.58
N ASN A 359 -38.17 -14.66 -15.61
CA ASN A 359 -38.24 -14.40 -14.17
C ASN A 359 -37.25 -15.32 -13.42
N GLU A 360 -37.03 -15.05 -12.14
CA GLU A 360 -36.07 -15.73 -11.27
C GLU A 360 -36.37 -17.22 -11.00
N ARG A 361 -37.58 -17.71 -11.33
CA ARG A 361 -37.90 -19.13 -11.16
C ARG A 361 -37.09 -20.03 -12.10
N PHE A 362 -36.63 -19.48 -13.22
CA PHE A 362 -35.90 -20.18 -14.27
C PHE A 362 -34.40 -19.86 -14.23
N MET A 363 -33.60 -20.88 -14.52
CA MET A 363 -32.16 -20.91 -14.44
C MET A 363 -31.50 -20.80 -15.82
N PRO A 364 -30.32 -20.17 -15.93
CA PRO A 364 -29.65 -19.43 -14.84
C PRO A 364 -30.44 -18.17 -14.45
N ALA A 365 -30.53 -17.88 -13.15
CA ALA A 365 -31.13 -16.66 -12.63
C ALA A 365 -30.11 -15.50 -12.68
N LEU A 366 -29.55 -15.31 -13.87
CA LEU A 366 -28.49 -14.38 -14.22
C LEU A 366 -28.99 -13.38 -15.26
N ALA A 367 -28.41 -12.19 -15.26
CA ALA A 367 -28.68 -11.13 -16.23
C ALA A 367 -28.31 -11.58 -17.66
N GLY A 368 -29.09 -11.11 -18.63
CA GLY A 368 -28.94 -11.37 -20.05
C GLY A 368 -28.21 -10.25 -20.78
N ASP A 369 -28.13 -10.32 -22.10
CA ASP A 369 -27.29 -9.42 -22.91
C ASP A 369 -27.86 -7.99 -23.07
N ASN A 370 -28.98 -7.65 -22.42
CA ASN A 370 -29.61 -6.32 -22.52
C ASN A 370 -29.92 -5.64 -21.18
N GLY A 371 -29.20 -6.02 -20.13
CA GLY A 371 -29.22 -5.34 -18.83
C GLY A 371 -29.66 -6.26 -17.68
N ASP A 372 -29.84 -5.66 -16.50
CA ASP A 372 -30.21 -6.39 -15.29
C ASP A 372 -31.51 -7.19 -15.45
N CYS A 373 -31.61 -8.29 -14.71
CA CYS A 373 -32.78 -9.15 -14.65
C CYS A 373 -34.09 -8.36 -14.51
N ALA A 374 -35.00 -8.54 -15.47
CA ALA A 374 -36.28 -7.85 -15.48
C ALA A 374 -37.42 -8.81 -15.86
N ASP A 375 -38.42 -8.92 -14.98
CA ASP A 375 -39.56 -9.80 -15.21
C ASP A 375 -40.28 -9.48 -16.51
N GLY A 376 -40.58 -10.52 -17.29
CA GLY A 376 -41.26 -10.42 -18.58
C GLY A 376 -40.40 -9.94 -19.74
N LYS A 377 -39.09 -9.71 -19.55
CA LYS A 377 -38.14 -9.34 -20.62
C LYS A 377 -37.12 -10.46 -20.89
N PRO A 378 -37.34 -11.34 -21.89
CA PRO A 378 -36.49 -12.53 -22.08
C PRO A 378 -34.99 -12.26 -22.30
N ASP A 379 -34.64 -11.15 -22.95
CA ASP A 379 -33.27 -10.74 -23.27
C ASP A 379 -32.50 -10.13 -22.07
N HIS A 380 -33.19 -9.86 -20.96
CA HIS A 380 -32.60 -9.50 -19.68
C HIS A 380 -32.25 -10.73 -18.82
N TRP A 381 -32.45 -11.95 -19.31
CA TRP A 381 -32.11 -13.18 -18.58
C TRP A 381 -31.20 -14.09 -19.40
N LEU A 382 -30.13 -14.58 -18.77
CA LEU A 382 -29.22 -15.52 -19.39
C LEU A 382 -29.93 -16.84 -19.72
N HIS A 383 -29.53 -17.49 -20.79
CA HIS A 383 -29.88 -18.87 -21.09
C HIS A 383 -28.62 -19.67 -21.42
N LEU A 384 -28.69 -20.99 -21.29
CA LEU A 384 -27.66 -21.88 -21.82
C LEU A 384 -27.56 -21.74 -23.34
N THR A 385 -26.42 -22.10 -23.93
CA THR A 385 -26.35 -22.19 -25.40
C THR A 385 -27.39 -23.20 -25.93
N VAL A 386 -27.79 -23.04 -27.19
CA VAL A 386 -28.73 -23.96 -27.85
C VAL A 386 -28.19 -25.39 -27.79
N THR A 387 -26.89 -25.58 -28.06
CA THR A 387 -26.24 -26.89 -27.97
C THR A 387 -26.31 -27.48 -26.55
N GLN A 388 -26.01 -26.72 -25.50
CA GLN A 388 -26.11 -27.19 -24.12
C GLN A 388 -27.55 -27.60 -23.76
N TYR A 389 -28.54 -26.78 -24.13
CA TYR A 389 -29.93 -27.06 -23.84
C TYR A 389 -30.43 -28.32 -24.58
N ASP A 390 -30.07 -28.49 -25.85
CA ASP A 390 -30.47 -29.66 -26.63
C ASP A 390 -29.88 -30.97 -26.07
N MET A 391 -28.66 -30.92 -25.53
CA MET A 391 -28.09 -32.05 -24.80
C MET A 391 -28.91 -32.40 -23.55
N LEU A 392 -29.34 -31.39 -22.78
CA LEU A 392 -30.21 -31.61 -21.62
C LEU A 392 -31.58 -32.18 -22.01
N VAL A 393 -32.16 -31.74 -23.13
CA VAL A 393 -33.41 -32.31 -23.67
C VAL A 393 -33.23 -33.80 -24.00
N ARG A 394 -32.11 -34.20 -24.59
CA ARG A 394 -31.83 -35.62 -24.87
C ARG A 394 -31.59 -36.43 -23.60
N TRP A 395 -30.87 -35.86 -22.65
CA TRP A 395 -30.64 -36.44 -21.32
C TRP A 395 -31.97 -36.73 -20.58
N THR A 396 -32.92 -35.80 -20.56
CA THR A 396 -34.23 -36.05 -19.94
C THR A 396 -35.00 -37.20 -20.60
N LYS A 397 -34.86 -37.37 -21.92
CA LYS A 397 -35.46 -38.48 -22.68
C LYS A 397 -34.79 -39.83 -22.44
N GLY A 398 -33.65 -39.88 -21.74
CA GLY A 398 -32.86 -41.10 -21.53
C GLY A 398 -31.95 -41.46 -22.70
N ASP A 399 -31.73 -40.53 -23.64
CA ASP A 399 -30.84 -40.71 -24.79
C ASP A 399 -29.39 -40.31 -24.43
N PHE A 400 -28.81 -41.05 -23.49
CA PHE A 400 -27.44 -40.86 -23.01
C PHE A 400 -26.91 -42.14 -22.36
N LYS A 401 -25.58 -42.25 -22.26
CA LYS A 401 -24.92 -43.22 -21.38
C LYS A 401 -24.45 -42.56 -20.10
N THR A 402 -24.43 -43.30 -19.00
CA THR A 402 -23.94 -42.80 -17.71
C THR A 402 -22.47 -42.41 -17.77
N GLY A 403 -21.61 -43.19 -18.43
CA GLY A 403 -20.18 -42.93 -18.47
C GLY A 403 -19.50 -43.11 -17.10
N THR A 404 -18.35 -42.47 -16.92
CA THR A 404 -17.60 -42.42 -15.64
C THR A 404 -17.19 -40.99 -15.31
N PRO A 405 -17.09 -40.61 -14.03
CA PRO A 405 -16.60 -39.28 -13.64
C PRO A 405 -15.31 -38.91 -14.37
N VAL A 406 -15.33 -37.77 -15.06
CA VAL A 406 -14.19 -37.31 -15.88
C VAL A 406 -12.99 -37.11 -14.96
N GLN A 407 -11.91 -37.82 -15.26
CA GLN A 407 -10.61 -37.61 -14.62
C GLN A 407 -9.83 -36.57 -15.42
N VAL A 408 -9.08 -35.70 -14.73
CA VAL A 408 -8.19 -34.76 -15.39
C VAL A 408 -7.11 -35.55 -16.14
N ASP A 409 -7.06 -35.37 -17.45
CA ASP A 409 -6.07 -36.00 -18.33
C ASP A 409 -4.93 -35.01 -18.59
N ASN A 410 -3.78 -35.23 -17.94
CA ASN A 410 -2.63 -34.32 -18.01
C ASN A 410 -1.92 -34.33 -19.38
N ARG A 411 -2.42 -35.06 -20.38
CA ARG A 411 -1.85 -35.05 -21.73
C ARG A 411 -2.16 -33.73 -22.44
N ILE A 412 -1.11 -33.07 -22.90
CA ILE A 412 -1.25 -31.89 -23.77
C ILE A 412 -1.67 -32.34 -25.17
N THR A 413 -2.77 -31.77 -25.65
CA THR A 413 -3.31 -31.99 -27.00
C THR A 413 -3.75 -30.67 -27.60
N PRO A 414 -3.77 -30.52 -28.94
CA PRO A 414 -4.25 -29.31 -29.60
C PRO A 414 -5.64 -28.88 -29.12
N GLU A 415 -6.60 -29.80 -29.14
CA GLU A 415 -7.99 -29.55 -28.74
C GLU A 415 -8.12 -29.34 -27.23
N GLY A 416 -7.26 -30.00 -26.43
CA GLY A 416 -7.19 -29.81 -24.99
C GLY A 416 -6.74 -28.40 -24.62
N LEU A 417 -5.73 -27.85 -25.32
CA LEU A 417 -5.28 -26.47 -25.13
C LEU A 417 -6.37 -25.47 -25.51
N ASP A 418 -7.03 -25.67 -26.66
CA ASP A 418 -8.12 -24.81 -27.12
C ASP A 418 -9.27 -24.78 -26.10
N ARG A 419 -9.63 -25.95 -25.54
CA ARG A 419 -10.66 -26.03 -24.51
C ARG A 419 -10.21 -25.41 -23.19
N ALA A 420 -9.01 -25.72 -22.71
CA ALA A 420 -8.52 -25.26 -21.41
C ALA A 420 -8.50 -23.74 -21.33
N ALA A 421 -8.02 -23.07 -22.39
CA ALA A 421 -7.97 -21.61 -22.45
C ALA A 421 -9.37 -20.97 -22.40
N LEU A 422 -10.34 -21.53 -23.14
CA LEU A 422 -11.68 -20.93 -23.28
C LEU A 422 -12.69 -21.36 -22.21
N GLU A 423 -12.49 -22.51 -21.56
CA GLU A 423 -13.35 -22.99 -20.48
C GLU A 423 -13.20 -22.14 -19.21
N ALA A 424 -12.04 -21.48 -19.04
CA ALA A 424 -11.76 -20.54 -17.96
C ALA A 424 -12.25 -19.10 -18.23
N CYS A 425 -13.09 -18.88 -19.25
CA CYS A 425 -13.60 -17.55 -19.63
C CYS A 425 -15.12 -17.48 -19.54
N ALA A 426 -15.67 -16.28 -19.37
CA ALA A 426 -17.10 -16.04 -19.38
C ALA A 426 -17.67 -16.14 -20.81
N GLY A 427 -18.73 -16.94 -20.99
CA GLY A 427 -19.47 -17.08 -22.25
C GLY A 427 -20.79 -16.30 -22.30
N GLY A 428 -21.16 -15.66 -21.20
CA GLY A 428 -22.36 -14.82 -21.12
C GLY A 428 -22.70 -14.44 -19.68
N ALA A 429 -23.45 -13.37 -19.48
CA ALA A 429 -23.95 -12.47 -20.53
C ALA A 429 -22.86 -11.56 -21.11
N PHE A 430 -23.04 -11.15 -22.37
CA PHE A 430 -22.14 -10.23 -23.06
C PHE A 430 -22.66 -8.79 -22.96
N TYR A 431 -22.58 -8.25 -21.73
CA TYR A 431 -22.96 -6.87 -21.40
C TYR A 431 -21.86 -6.07 -20.67
N PRO A 432 -20.64 -5.90 -21.22
CA PRO A 432 -20.14 -6.44 -22.49
C PRO A 432 -19.55 -7.86 -22.37
N GLY A 433 -19.35 -8.38 -21.15
CA GLY A 433 -18.61 -9.61 -20.85
C GLY A 433 -17.30 -9.30 -20.10
N ILE A 434 -16.45 -10.31 -19.85
CA ILE A 434 -15.15 -10.11 -19.15
C ILE A 434 -13.97 -10.17 -20.14
N GLU A 435 -13.69 -11.35 -20.72
CA GLU A 435 -12.58 -11.52 -21.66
C GLU A 435 -12.94 -11.08 -23.08
N ALA A 436 -14.16 -11.41 -23.51
CA ALA A 436 -14.68 -11.16 -24.84
C ALA A 436 -16.18 -10.87 -24.80
N GLY A 437 -16.74 -10.44 -25.94
CA GLY A 437 -18.16 -10.13 -26.07
C GLY A 437 -18.88 -10.94 -27.15
N TRP A 438 -20.09 -10.49 -27.50
CA TRP A 438 -21.01 -11.14 -28.44
C TRP A 438 -20.45 -11.40 -29.83
N ILE A 439 -19.37 -10.73 -30.23
CA ILE A 439 -18.71 -10.98 -31.53
C ILE A 439 -18.24 -12.42 -31.70
N THR A 440 -18.02 -13.12 -30.58
CA THR A 440 -17.62 -14.53 -30.53
C THR A 440 -18.75 -15.49 -30.93
N ARG A 441 -20.01 -15.02 -30.95
CA ARG A 441 -21.19 -15.76 -31.44
C ARG A 441 -21.39 -15.65 -32.95
N ASN A 442 -20.67 -14.74 -33.63
CA ASN A 442 -20.82 -14.52 -35.06
C ASN A 442 -20.06 -15.60 -35.85
N PRO A 443 -20.74 -16.47 -36.64
CA PRO A 443 -20.08 -17.51 -37.42
C PRO A 443 -19.07 -16.97 -38.44
N ALA A 444 -19.30 -15.77 -38.97
CA ALA A 444 -18.41 -15.15 -39.94
C ALA A 444 -17.05 -14.74 -39.34
N SER A 445 -16.94 -14.78 -38.00
CA SER A 445 -15.71 -14.47 -37.29
C SER A 445 -14.62 -15.54 -37.47
N TYR A 446 -15.00 -16.76 -37.87
CA TYR A 446 -14.12 -17.92 -37.82
C TYR A 446 -13.91 -18.58 -39.18
N VAL A 447 -12.75 -19.22 -39.35
CA VAL A 447 -12.42 -20.10 -40.50
C VAL A 447 -12.35 -21.59 -40.11
N ALA A 448 -12.25 -21.87 -38.81
CA ALA A 448 -12.38 -23.18 -38.19
C ALA A 448 -12.83 -23.00 -36.74
N MET A 449 -13.16 -24.09 -36.03
CA MET A 449 -13.52 -24.00 -34.61
C MET A 449 -12.45 -23.25 -33.80
N GLY A 450 -12.83 -22.12 -33.21
CA GLY A 450 -11.93 -21.28 -32.41
C GLY A 450 -10.84 -20.52 -33.19
N ARG A 451 -10.76 -20.63 -34.53
CA ARG A 451 -9.76 -19.90 -35.34
C ARG A 451 -10.40 -18.72 -36.04
N LEU A 452 -10.01 -17.51 -35.62
CA LEU A 452 -10.50 -16.27 -36.22
C LEU A 452 -10.05 -16.13 -37.68
N ASP A 453 -10.88 -15.47 -38.49
CA ASP A 453 -10.56 -15.17 -39.88
C ASP A 453 -9.53 -14.03 -39.97
N PRO A 454 -8.27 -14.30 -40.34
CA PRO A 454 -7.23 -13.27 -40.41
C PRO A 454 -7.48 -12.23 -41.51
N ALA A 455 -8.41 -12.47 -42.43
CA ALA A 455 -8.81 -11.48 -43.43
C ALA A 455 -9.82 -10.46 -42.88
N LYS A 456 -10.42 -10.72 -41.71
CA LYS A 456 -11.48 -9.87 -41.12
C LYS A 456 -11.09 -9.26 -39.77
N PHE A 457 -10.12 -9.84 -39.06
CA PHE A 457 -9.67 -9.35 -37.77
C PHE A 457 -8.28 -8.73 -37.85
N VAL A 458 -8.13 -7.60 -37.18
CA VAL A 458 -6.83 -6.97 -36.87
C VAL A 458 -6.67 -6.84 -35.34
N ALA A 459 -5.45 -6.57 -34.89
CA ALA A 459 -5.17 -6.44 -33.46
C ALA A 459 -6.12 -5.42 -32.78
N GLY A 460 -6.64 -5.78 -31.60
CA GLY A 460 -7.62 -5.00 -30.84
C GLY A 460 -9.09 -5.29 -31.17
N ASP A 461 -9.40 -6.08 -32.21
CA ASP A 461 -10.78 -6.26 -32.68
C ASP A 461 -11.67 -7.07 -31.73
N LEU A 462 -11.11 -7.96 -30.90
CA LEU A 462 -11.88 -8.73 -29.93
C LEU A 462 -12.25 -7.92 -28.68
N THR A 463 -11.34 -7.09 -28.17
CA THR A 463 -11.50 -6.39 -26.89
C THR A 463 -12.06 -4.97 -27.03
N LYS A 464 -12.09 -4.38 -28.22
CA LYS A 464 -12.54 -2.99 -28.42
C LYS A 464 -13.98 -2.69 -27.99
N ARG A 465 -14.83 -3.72 -27.94
CA ARG A 465 -16.23 -3.62 -27.50
C ARG A 465 -16.39 -3.63 -25.98
N MET A 466 -15.36 -4.07 -25.26
CA MET A 466 -15.38 -4.15 -23.80
C MET A 466 -15.34 -2.74 -23.19
N ALA A 467 -15.60 -2.68 -21.89
CA ALA A 467 -15.56 -1.45 -21.12
C ALA A 467 -14.20 -0.75 -21.16
N VAL A 468 -14.22 0.58 -21.15
CA VAL A 468 -13.02 1.40 -20.96
C VAL A 468 -13.26 2.43 -19.84
N PRO A 469 -12.53 2.35 -18.72
CA PRO A 469 -11.59 1.28 -18.37
C PRO A 469 -12.31 0.00 -17.90
N TRP A 470 -11.67 -1.17 -18.02
CA TRP A 470 -12.25 -2.46 -17.60
C TRP A 470 -12.63 -2.52 -16.11
N GLN A 471 -11.96 -1.77 -15.24
CA GLN A 471 -12.22 -1.77 -13.79
C GLN A 471 -13.61 -1.24 -13.42
N ALA A 472 -14.19 -0.35 -14.23
CA ALA A 472 -15.53 0.17 -13.98
C ALA A 472 -16.57 -0.94 -14.14
N ASP A 473 -16.53 -1.64 -15.28
CA ASP A 473 -17.32 -2.84 -15.53
C ASP A 473 -17.07 -3.93 -14.49
N PHE A 474 -15.82 -4.18 -14.11
CA PHE A 474 -15.49 -5.20 -13.10
C PHE A 474 -16.06 -4.90 -11.70
N PHE A 475 -16.20 -3.61 -11.35
CA PHE A 475 -16.87 -3.20 -10.12
C PHE A 475 -18.38 -3.39 -10.20
N GLU A 476 -19.01 -2.90 -11.28
CA GLU A 476 -20.46 -2.94 -11.50
C GLU A 476 -20.98 -4.36 -11.84
N CYS A 477 -20.12 -5.28 -12.28
CA CYS A 477 -20.46 -6.67 -12.59
C CYS A 477 -20.69 -7.50 -11.31
N ASN A 478 -21.77 -7.19 -10.60
CA ASN A 478 -22.19 -7.82 -9.36
C ASN A 478 -23.71 -8.11 -9.38
N THR A 479 -24.23 -8.77 -8.34
CA THR A 479 -25.65 -9.01 -8.04
C THR A 479 -26.43 -9.91 -8.99
N TRP A 480 -26.37 -9.70 -10.30
CA TRP A 480 -27.10 -10.49 -11.30
C TRP A 480 -26.20 -11.06 -12.40
N TRP A 481 -24.97 -10.58 -12.53
CA TRP A 481 -24.11 -10.88 -13.69
C TRP A 481 -23.17 -12.08 -13.47
N TRP A 482 -22.77 -12.34 -12.22
CA TRP A 482 -21.81 -13.38 -11.73
C TRP A 482 -20.92 -14.11 -12.75
N PRO A 483 -19.96 -13.43 -13.38
CA PRO A 483 -18.85 -14.14 -13.98
C PRO A 483 -17.97 -14.75 -12.89
N ALA A 484 -17.55 -16.00 -13.07
CA ALA A 484 -16.67 -16.73 -12.16
C ALA A 484 -15.44 -15.90 -11.76
N GLN A 485 -14.85 -15.20 -12.73
CA GLN A 485 -13.66 -14.35 -12.58
C GLN A 485 -13.80 -13.25 -11.51
N ARG A 486 -15.04 -12.84 -11.17
CA ARG A 486 -15.35 -11.75 -10.26
C ARG A 486 -16.35 -12.24 -9.19
N PRO A 487 -15.88 -12.72 -8.04
CA PRO A 487 -16.75 -13.13 -6.94
C PRO A 487 -17.56 -11.96 -6.37
N ASP A 488 -18.79 -12.22 -5.92
CA ASP A 488 -19.58 -11.27 -5.12
C ASP A 488 -19.39 -11.52 -3.63
N TYR A 489 -19.47 -12.79 -3.24
CA TYR A 489 -19.38 -13.24 -1.86
C TYR A 489 -18.38 -14.38 -1.74
N VAL A 490 -17.63 -14.39 -0.65
CA VAL A 490 -16.54 -15.34 -0.43
C VAL A 490 -16.50 -15.86 1.01
N VAL A 491 -15.76 -16.94 1.23
CA VAL A 491 -15.38 -17.44 2.56
C VAL A 491 -13.99 -16.89 2.89
N PRO A 492 -13.84 -16.00 3.88
CA PRO A 492 -12.53 -15.47 4.26
C PRO A 492 -11.60 -16.53 4.89
N ALA A 493 -10.29 -16.41 4.65
CA ALA A 493 -9.26 -17.29 5.22
C ALA A 493 -9.27 -17.35 6.76
N ASP A 494 -9.51 -16.24 7.44
CA ASP A 494 -9.61 -16.17 8.91
C ASP A 494 -10.85 -16.90 9.44
N VAL A 495 -11.98 -16.83 8.75
CA VAL A 495 -13.19 -17.59 9.10
C VAL A 495 -12.92 -19.09 9.03
N TYR A 496 -12.27 -19.56 7.97
CA TYR A 496 -11.90 -20.98 7.84
C TYR A 496 -10.90 -21.42 8.92
N ARG A 497 -9.84 -20.64 9.18
CA ARG A 497 -8.89 -20.93 10.26
C ARG A 497 -9.56 -21.03 11.64
N ARG A 498 -10.55 -20.18 11.92
CA ARG A 498 -11.29 -20.26 13.18
C ARG A 498 -12.14 -21.54 13.26
N ILE A 499 -12.73 -21.99 12.16
CA ILE A 499 -13.44 -23.28 12.11
C ILE A 499 -12.48 -24.43 12.43
N GLU A 500 -11.30 -24.46 11.81
CA GLU A 500 -10.28 -25.49 12.08
C GLU A 500 -9.81 -25.49 13.55
N GLN A 501 -9.63 -24.30 14.13
CA GLN A 501 -9.30 -24.15 15.55
C GLN A 501 -10.41 -24.71 16.45
N ILE A 502 -11.67 -24.36 16.19
CA ILE A 502 -12.82 -24.89 16.94
C ILE A 502 -12.89 -26.42 16.83
N GLU A 503 -12.66 -26.98 15.64
CA GLU A 503 -12.64 -28.43 15.45
C GLU A 503 -11.52 -29.11 16.24
N ALA A 504 -10.33 -28.51 16.28
CA ALA A 504 -9.22 -28.97 17.10
C ALA A 504 -9.52 -28.87 18.60
N GLU A 505 -10.14 -27.78 19.05
CA GLU A 505 -10.58 -27.57 20.44
C GLU A 505 -11.64 -28.62 20.83
N LEU A 506 -12.64 -28.86 19.97
CA LEU A 506 -13.68 -29.88 20.18
C LEU A 506 -13.13 -31.31 20.14
N ALA A 507 -12.04 -31.56 19.42
CA ALA A 507 -11.35 -32.85 19.37
C ALA A 507 -10.39 -33.07 20.54
N ASN A 508 -10.04 -32.02 21.30
CA ASN A 508 -9.10 -32.11 22.41
C ASN A 508 -9.66 -32.99 23.54
N ALA A 509 -8.94 -34.08 23.85
CA ALA A 509 -9.32 -35.03 24.90
C ALA A 509 -9.27 -34.44 26.32
N ALA A 510 -8.57 -33.32 26.51
CA ALA A 510 -8.53 -32.60 27.79
C ALA A 510 -9.81 -31.81 28.07
N LEU A 511 -10.60 -31.49 27.04
CA LEU A 511 -11.91 -30.88 27.19
C LEU A 511 -12.90 -31.98 27.60
N GLY A 512 -13.44 -31.93 28.81
CA GLY A 512 -14.41 -32.91 29.32
C GLY A 512 -15.79 -32.83 28.65
N THR A 513 -16.70 -33.71 29.06
CA THR A 513 -18.07 -33.83 28.48
C THR A 513 -19.16 -33.50 29.49
N THR A 514 -18.83 -32.84 30.60
CA THR A 514 -19.76 -32.58 31.71
C THR A 514 -19.45 -31.25 32.38
N GLY A 515 -20.44 -30.64 33.04
CA GLY A 515 -20.23 -29.41 33.81
C GLY A 515 -19.86 -28.21 32.92
N GLY A 516 -18.88 -27.42 33.34
CA GLY A 516 -18.40 -26.25 32.58
C GLY A 516 -17.85 -26.59 31.20
N ASP A 517 -17.22 -27.75 31.03
CA ASP A 517 -16.67 -28.17 29.73
C ASP A 517 -17.77 -28.47 28.71
N GLN A 518 -18.96 -28.91 29.15
CA GLN A 518 -20.10 -29.09 28.25
C GLN A 518 -20.62 -27.74 27.73
N VAL A 519 -20.61 -26.70 28.57
CA VAL A 519 -21.00 -25.34 28.14
C VAL A 519 -20.04 -24.83 27.07
N ILE A 520 -18.72 -24.99 27.27
CA ILE A 520 -17.69 -24.63 26.29
C ILE A 520 -17.91 -25.39 24.97
N ARG A 521 -18.20 -26.70 25.02
CA ARG A 521 -18.52 -27.47 23.81
C ARG A 521 -19.76 -26.95 23.08
N ASP A 522 -20.82 -26.60 23.80
CA ASP A 522 -22.06 -26.09 23.22
C ASP A 522 -21.85 -24.71 22.56
N GLU A 523 -21.05 -23.84 23.19
CA GLU A 523 -20.66 -22.54 22.66
C GLU A 523 -19.81 -22.68 21.39
N LEU A 524 -18.76 -23.50 21.43
CA LEU A 524 -17.90 -23.80 20.27
C LEU A 524 -18.69 -24.40 19.11
N THR A 525 -19.60 -25.33 19.39
CA THR A 525 -20.48 -25.93 18.37
C THR A 525 -21.40 -24.88 17.74
N SER A 526 -21.93 -23.96 18.55
CA SER A 526 -22.79 -22.87 18.09
C SER A 526 -22.04 -21.82 17.26
N GLU A 527 -20.81 -21.47 17.68
CA GLU A 527 -19.90 -20.59 16.93
C GLU A 527 -19.57 -21.20 15.57
N ARG A 528 -19.16 -22.47 15.54
CA ARG A 528 -18.86 -23.22 14.30
C ARG A 528 -20.05 -23.23 13.33
N ALA A 529 -21.26 -23.53 13.83
CA ALA A 529 -22.47 -23.56 13.02
C ALA A 529 -22.80 -22.20 12.37
N THR A 530 -22.38 -21.11 13.02
CA THR A 530 -22.51 -19.74 12.50
C THR A 530 -21.44 -19.43 11.46
N LEU A 531 -20.17 -19.74 11.76
CA LEU A 531 -19.03 -19.46 10.89
C LEU A 531 -19.09 -20.18 9.54
N ILE A 532 -19.56 -21.43 9.49
CA ILE A 532 -19.67 -22.21 8.24
C ILE A 532 -20.58 -21.52 7.21
N LYS A 533 -21.59 -20.79 7.68
CA LYS A 533 -22.56 -20.07 6.85
C LYS A 533 -22.11 -18.64 6.54
N ARG A 534 -21.07 -18.13 7.21
CA ARG A 534 -20.59 -16.76 7.02
C ARG A 534 -20.04 -16.61 5.61
N ARG A 535 -20.52 -15.57 4.93
CA ARG A 535 -20.03 -15.10 3.63
C ARG A 535 -19.80 -13.60 3.76
N GLU A 536 -18.75 -13.11 3.12
CA GLU A 536 -18.44 -11.67 3.11
C GLU A 536 -18.40 -11.15 1.69
N LEU A 537 -18.73 -9.87 1.52
CA LEU A 537 -18.56 -9.19 0.24
C LEU A 537 -17.10 -9.28 -0.21
N TRP A 538 -16.88 -9.74 -1.42
CA TRP A 538 -15.56 -9.79 -2.02
C TRP A 538 -15.03 -8.37 -2.30
N SER A 539 -15.88 -7.43 -2.69
CA SER A 539 -15.49 -6.03 -2.88
C SER A 539 -15.27 -5.25 -1.57
N ARG A 540 -15.34 -5.90 -0.39
CA ARG A 540 -15.19 -5.21 0.91
C ARG A 540 -13.86 -4.45 0.99
N GLY A 541 -13.92 -3.25 1.57
CA GLY A 541 -12.83 -2.27 1.57
C GLY A 541 -12.85 -1.31 0.37
N LEU A 542 -13.73 -1.56 -0.62
CA LEU A 542 -14.15 -0.57 -1.61
C LEU A 542 -15.49 0.05 -1.18
N ALA A 543 -15.98 1.03 -1.95
CA ALA A 543 -17.30 1.59 -1.74
C ALA A 543 -18.36 0.48 -1.85
N ASP A 544 -19.30 0.44 -0.90
CA ASP A 544 -20.38 -0.54 -0.91
C ASP A 544 -21.32 -0.27 -2.09
N PRO A 545 -21.46 -1.18 -3.07
CA PRO A 545 -22.31 -0.96 -4.24
C PRO A 545 -23.78 -0.70 -3.88
N ASP A 546 -24.24 -1.14 -2.70
CA ASP A 546 -25.63 -0.97 -2.25
C ASP A 546 -25.85 0.28 -1.36
N ALA A 547 -24.81 1.06 -1.07
CA ALA A 547 -24.92 2.23 -0.20
C ALA A 547 -25.59 3.44 -0.89
N ALA A 548 -26.76 3.83 -0.38
CA ALA A 548 -27.58 4.94 -0.90
C ALA A 548 -26.92 6.33 -0.85
N SER A 549 -25.77 6.49 -0.19
CA SER A 549 -25.08 7.78 0.05
C SER A 549 -23.90 8.05 -0.89
N LEU A 550 -23.52 7.13 -1.77
CA LEU A 550 -22.37 7.29 -2.66
C LEU A 550 -22.72 8.11 -3.91
N ALA A 551 -21.74 8.84 -4.46
CA ALA A 551 -21.87 9.27 -5.84
C ALA A 551 -21.82 8.01 -6.72
N VAL A 552 -22.69 7.94 -7.73
CA VAL A 552 -23.04 6.72 -8.51
C VAL A 552 -21.84 5.89 -8.99
N HIS A 553 -20.65 6.49 -9.15
CA HIS A 553 -19.45 5.85 -9.73
C HIS A 553 -18.20 5.91 -8.83
N ASP A 554 -18.33 6.18 -7.52
CA ASP A 554 -17.17 6.21 -6.62
C ASP A 554 -16.49 4.83 -6.50
N GLY A 555 -17.28 3.75 -6.57
CA GLY A 555 -16.77 2.37 -6.58
C GLY A 555 -15.92 2.04 -7.81
N ASP A 556 -16.33 2.50 -8.99
CA ASP A 556 -15.58 2.32 -10.24
C ASP A 556 -14.19 2.96 -10.15
N HIS A 557 -14.12 4.17 -9.60
CA HIS A 557 -12.85 4.87 -9.38
C HIS A 557 -11.99 4.18 -8.32
N ALA A 558 -12.61 3.63 -7.28
CA ALA A 558 -11.90 2.87 -6.27
C ALA A 558 -11.30 1.59 -6.86
N MET A 559 -12.04 0.88 -7.73
CA MET A 559 -11.58 -0.34 -8.39
C MET A 559 -10.36 -0.07 -9.29
N VAL A 560 -10.31 1.05 -10.01
CA VAL A 560 -9.11 1.45 -10.79
C VAL A 560 -7.83 1.42 -9.93
N LYS A 561 -7.92 1.80 -8.66
CA LYS A 561 -6.77 1.90 -7.76
C LYS A 561 -6.51 0.67 -6.91
N ALA A 562 -7.54 -0.14 -6.65
CA ALA A 562 -7.53 -1.13 -5.57
C ALA A 562 -7.90 -2.55 -6.01
N TRP A 563 -8.13 -2.80 -7.31
CA TRP A 563 -8.40 -4.15 -7.83
C TRP A 563 -7.35 -5.17 -7.38
N ASN A 564 -6.08 -4.75 -7.35
CA ASN A 564 -4.92 -5.56 -6.96
C ASN A 564 -4.90 -5.94 -5.46
N ARG A 565 -5.79 -5.36 -4.63
CA ARG A 565 -5.91 -5.67 -3.20
C ARG A 565 -6.88 -6.81 -2.90
N LEU A 566 -7.77 -7.12 -3.84
CA LEU A 566 -8.81 -8.13 -3.66
C LEU A 566 -8.20 -9.55 -3.63
N GLY A 567 -8.86 -10.49 -2.95
CA GLY A 567 -8.37 -11.85 -2.75
C GLY A 567 -8.77 -12.81 -3.89
N PHE A 568 -8.02 -13.90 -4.02
CA PHE A 568 -8.30 -14.99 -4.96
C PHE A 568 -9.08 -16.11 -4.28
N VAL A 569 -10.06 -16.70 -4.95
CA VAL A 569 -10.91 -17.76 -4.43
C VAL A 569 -10.43 -19.11 -4.96
N VAL A 570 -9.93 -19.95 -4.06
CA VAL A 570 -9.26 -21.20 -4.37
C VAL A 570 -9.72 -22.36 -3.50
N ALA A 571 -9.69 -23.57 -4.05
CA ALA A 571 -10.12 -24.81 -3.40
C ALA A 571 -8.98 -25.63 -2.79
N ILE A 572 -7.72 -25.25 -3.04
CA ILE A 572 -6.52 -25.97 -2.60
C ILE A 572 -5.49 -24.95 -2.14
N ALA A 573 -4.83 -25.24 -1.03
CA ALA A 573 -3.69 -24.51 -0.52
C ALA A 573 -2.44 -24.66 -1.42
N ASP A 574 -1.43 -23.84 -1.17
CA ASP A 574 -0.17 -23.84 -1.93
C ASP A 574 0.61 -25.16 -1.83
N ASP A 575 0.44 -25.90 -0.73
CA ASP A 575 1.06 -27.22 -0.52
C ASP A 575 0.31 -28.37 -1.22
N GLY A 576 -0.77 -28.07 -1.93
CA GLY A 576 -1.61 -29.04 -2.62
C GLY A 576 -2.73 -29.64 -1.77
N THR A 577 -2.89 -29.21 -0.51
CA THR A 577 -3.95 -29.70 0.39
C THR A 577 -5.30 -29.06 0.05
N PRO A 578 -6.35 -29.85 -0.24
CA PRO A 578 -7.69 -29.31 -0.47
C PRO A 578 -8.29 -28.74 0.82
N TYR A 579 -8.91 -27.56 0.75
CA TYR A 579 -9.69 -27.01 1.86
C TYR A 579 -10.99 -27.78 2.05
N LYS A 580 -11.31 -28.13 3.29
CA LYS A 580 -12.49 -28.94 3.60
C LYS A 580 -13.15 -28.54 4.91
N VAL A 581 -14.47 -28.65 4.95
CA VAL A 581 -15.27 -28.60 6.17
C VAL A 581 -16.20 -29.80 6.16
N ASP A 582 -16.23 -30.59 7.24
CA ASP A 582 -16.99 -31.85 7.33
C ASP A 582 -16.65 -32.86 6.22
N GLY A 583 -15.42 -32.80 5.68
CA GLY A 583 -14.97 -33.64 4.57
C GLY A 583 -15.39 -33.16 3.18
N GLU A 584 -16.25 -32.13 3.10
CA GLU A 584 -16.71 -31.53 1.85
C GLU A 584 -15.76 -30.42 1.38
N PRO A 585 -15.49 -30.30 0.06
CA PRO A 585 -14.63 -29.25 -0.48
C PRO A 585 -15.15 -27.83 -0.18
N VAL A 586 -14.26 -26.92 0.19
CA VAL A 586 -14.54 -25.49 0.40
C VAL A 586 -13.67 -24.66 -0.53
N LEU A 587 -14.22 -23.56 -1.03
CA LEU A 587 -13.46 -22.53 -1.73
C LEU A 587 -13.24 -21.34 -0.81
N LEU A 588 -11.99 -20.95 -0.66
CA LEU A 588 -11.50 -19.97 0.29
C LEU A 588 -10.95 -18.76 -0.43
N GLU A 589 -11.22 -17.57 0.09
CA GLU A 589 -10.48 -16.38 -0.30
C GLU A 589 -9.08 -16.36 0.35
N THR A 590 -8.05 -16.41 -0.48
CA THR A 590 -6.64 -16.24 -0.15
C THR A 590 -6.09 -14.96 -0.80
N ASP A 591 -4.82 -14.63 -0.53
CA ASP A 591 -4.09 -13.54 -1.18
C ASP A 591 -4.76 -12.15 -1.12
N ARG A 592 -5.75 -11.93 -0.26
CA ARG A 592 -6.31 -10.60 -0.04
C ARG A 592 -5.23 -9.72 0.58
N ALA A 593 -4.87 -8.65 -0.12
CA ALA A 593 -3.86 -7.73 0.37
C ALA A 593 -4.45 -6.95 1.55
N LEU A 594 -4.01 -7.28 2.74
CA LEU A 594 -4.36 -6.56 3.95
C LEU A 594 -3.36 -5.40 4.08
N GLY A 595 -3.80 -4.17 3.80
CA GLY A 595 -3.11 -2.96 4.26
C GLY A 595 -1.75 -2.59 3.63
N SER A 596 -1.15 -3.37 2.73
CA SER A 596 0.23 -3.09 2.25
C SER A 596 0.43 -1.76 1.48
N ASP A 597 -0.65 -1.15 0.96
CA ASP A 597 -0.63 0.18 0.33
C ASP A 597 -1.49 1.22 1.09
N MET A 598 -2.02 0.87 2.27
CA MET A 598 -2.69 1.84 3.14
C MET A 598 -1.63 2.59 3.92
N SER A 599 -1.58 3.92 3.79
CA SER A 599 -0.68 4.71 4.62
C SER A 599 -1.11 4.57 6.09
N LEU A 600 -0.15 4.57 7.00
CA LEU A 600 -0.43 4.57 8.44
C LEU A 600 -1.26 5.80 8.85
N ALA A 601 -1.19 6.91 8.10
CA ALA A 601 -2.08 8.06 8.26
C ALA A 601 -3.56 7.70 8.00
N GLU A 602 -3.85 6.94 6.94
CA GLU A 602 -5.21 6.47 6.64
C GLU A 602 -5.68 5.43 7.66
N ALA A 603 -4.79 4.52 8.09
CA ALA A 603 -5.10 3.58 9.16
C ALA A 603 -5.45 4.32 10.46
N PHE A 604 -4.65 5.32 10.85
CA PHE A 604 -4.91 6.18 12.01
C PHE A 604 -6.27 6.85 11.92
N TYR A 605 -6.58 7.49 10.77
CA TYR A 605 -7.88 8.15 10.55
C TYR A 605 -9.07 7.21 10.73
N ARG A 606 -8.97 5.97 10.23
CA ARG A 606 -10.02 4.95 10.39
C ARG A 606 -10.14 4.47 11.83
N LEU A 607 -9.01 4.26 12.51
CA LEU A 607 -8.95 3.82 13.91
C LEU A 607 -9.58 4.84 14.86
N VAL A 608 -9.21 6.12 14.76
CA VAL A 608 -9.78 7.17 15.63
C VAL A 608 -11.25 7.49 15.30
N ASN A 609 -11.74 7.02 14.15
CA ASN A 609 -13.14 7.09 13.73
C ASN A 609 -13.80 5.72 13.64
N ILE A 610 -13.39 4.74 14.47
CA ILE A 610 -13.76 3.33 14.26
C ILE A 610 -15.29 3.08 14.19
N GLU A 611 -16.09 3.88 14.88
CA GLU A 611 -17.55 3.77 14.83
C GLU A 611 -18.13 4.16 13.45
N ARG A 612 -17.40 4.95 12.65
CA ARG A 612 -17.73 5.24 11.24
C ARG A 612 -17.17 4.20 10.28
N PHE A 613 -16.19 3.41 10.72
CA PHE A 613 -15.50 2.38 9.94
C PHE A 613 -15.51 1.03 10.69
N PRO A 614 -16.67 0.50 11.09
CA PRO A 614 -16.74 -0.73 11.88
C PRO A 614 -16.11 -1.93 11.17
N GLU A 615 -16.10 -1.92 9.82
CA GLU A 615 -15.44 -2.90 8.97
C GLU A 615 -13.91 -2.89 9.10
N PHE A 616 -13.32 -1.82 9.66
CA PHE A 616 -11.88 -1.72 9.88
C PHE A 616 -11.42 -2.44 11.15
N ARG A 617 -12.34 -2.88 12.03
CA ARG A 617 -11.98 -3.56 13.30
C ARG A 617 -11.15 -4.84 13.08
N PRO A 618 -11.49 -5.77 12.17
CA PRO A 618 -10.63 -6.93 11.90
C PRO A 618 -9.22 -6.54 11.43
N MET A 619 -9.11 -5.50 10.60
CA MET A 619 -7.82 -4.96 10.17
C MET A 619 -7.03 -4.36 11.33
N ALA A 620 -7.68 -3.63 12.24
CA ALA A 620 -7.04 -3.08 13.44
C ALA A 620 -6.37 -4.19 14.27
N LYS A 621 -7.03 -5.35 14.42
CA LYS A 621 -6.46 -6.50 15.12
C LYS A 621 -5.21 -7.04 14.42
N LEU A 622 -5.25 -7.19 13.09
CA LEU A 622 -4.10 -7.64 12.29
C LEU A 622 -2.93 -6.65 12.34
N ILE A 623 -3.21 -5.34 12.28
CA ILE A 623 -2.21 -4.29 12.46
C ILE A 623 -1.54 -4.44 13.83
N ALA A 624 -2.31 -4.68 14.90
CA ALA A 624 -1.74 -4.90 16.23
C ALA A 624 -0.82 -6.13 16.27
N GLU A 625 -1.25 -7.26 15.69
CA GLU A 625 -0.45 -8.50 15.59
C GLU A 625 0.84 -8.27 14.79
N GLU A 626 0.76 -7.57 13.65
CA GLU A 626 1.91 -7.24 12.82
C GLU A 626 2.91 -6.36 13.57
N MET A 627 2.45 -5.30 14.24
CA MET A 627 3.32 -4.39 15.00
C MET A 627 3.96 -5.09 16.20
N LEU A 628 3.23 -5.97 16.89
CA LEU A 628 3.79 -6.82 17.96
C LEU A 628 4.86 -7.79 17.44
N SER A 629 4.73 -8.28 16.21
CA SER A 629 5.73 -9.17 15.60
C SER A 629 7.07 -8.48 15.29
N LYS A 630 7.10 -7.14 15.25
CA LYS A 630 8.29 -6.32 14.96
C LYS A 630 9.19 -6.09 16.18
N ALA A 631 8.85 -6.65 17.35
CA ALA A 631 9.65 -6.54 18.57
C ALA A 631 11.11 -6.97 18.36
N ASN A 632 12.04 -6.01 18.46
CA ASN A 632 13.46 -6.26 18.24
C ASN A 632 14.21 -6.46 19.55
N TYR A 633 14.20 -7.71 20.03
CA TYR A 633 14.94 -8.12 21.24
C TYR A 633 16.45 -7.88 21.18
N GLY A 634 17.03 -7.71 19.98
CA GLY A 634 18.45 -7.48 19.78
C GLY A 634 18.86 -6.00 19.79
N ALA A 635 17.91 -5.07 19.93
CA ALA A 635 18.19 -3.63 19.88
C ALA A 635 19.02 -3.15 21.09
N ASP A 636 18.79 -3.72 22.27
CA ASP A 636 19.60 -3.51 23.47
C ASP A 636 19.72 -4.84 24.25
N SER A 637 20.88 -5.08 24.85
CA SER A 637 21.10 -6.17 25.81
C SER A 637 20.06 -6.24 26.93
N LEU A 638 19.50 -5.10 27.36
CA LEU A 638 18.45 -5.01 28.37
C LEU A 638 17.06 -5.37 27.83
N LEU A 639 16.88 -5.57 26.52
CA LEU A 639 15.63 -6.04 25.93
C LEU A 639 15.61 -7.56 25.69
N LEU A 640 16.75 -8.25 25.84
CA LEU A 640 16.84 -9.70 25.65
C LEU A 640 15.84 -10.46 26.56
N PRO A 641 15.18 -11.51 26.05
CA PRO A 641 14.26 -12.33 26.84
C PRO A 641 14.93 -12.90 28.08
N PHE A 642 14.19 -12.99 29.18
CA PHE A 642 14.66 -13.60 30.42
C PHE A 642 13.50 -14.31 31.15
N PRO A 643 13.77 -15.38 31.91
CA PRO A 643 12.75 -16.05 32.70
C PRO A 643 12.20 -15.13 33.78
N TYR A 644 10.88 -15.14 33.96
CA TYR A 644 10.25 -14.36 35.01
C TYR A 644 10.47 -14.97 36.38
N THR A 645 11.05 -14.17 37.26
CA THR A 645 10.82 -14.20 38.70
C THR A 645 10.60 -12.74 39.14
N VAL A 646 9.92 -12.52 40.27
CA VAL A 646 9.72 -11.16 40.80
C VAL A 646 11.06 -10.43 40.96
N ASP A 647 12.09 -11.13 41.45
CA ASP A 647 13.43 -10.57 41.62
C ASP A 647 14.13 -10.27 40.30
N ALA A 648 14.06 -11.17 39.31
CA ALA A 648 14.67 -10.95 37.99
C ALA A 648 13.99 -9.80 37.24
N PHE A 649 12.66 -9.71 37.33
CA PHE A 649 11.88 -8.62 36.77
C PHE A 649 12.28 -7.28 37.39
N ARG A 650 12.23 -7.17 38.73
CA ARG A 650 12.63 -5.94 39.43
C ARG A 650 14.08 -5.55 39.17
N ALA A 651 14.99 -6.53 39.12
CA ALA A 651 16.39 -6.27 38.79
C ALA A 651 16.55 -5.73 37.35
N ARG A 652 15.78 -6.25 36.39
CA ARG A 652 15.79 -5.73 35.01
C ARG A 652 15.26 -4.30 34.96
N MET A 653 14.14 -4.02 35.62
CA MET A 653 13.54 -2.67 35.63
C MET A 653 14.45 -1.62 36.29
N ASN A 654 15.15 -1.99 37.36
CA ASN A 654 16.15 -1.12 37.98
C ASN A 654 17.35 -0.87 37.04
N ALA A 655 17.83 -1.90 36.34
CA ALA A 655 18.94 -1.75 35.41
C ALA A 655 18.61 -0.84 34.21
N ILE A 656 17.35 -0.88 33.74
CA ILE A 656 16.83 0.04 32.72
C ILE A 656 16.81 1.47 33.28
N TYR A 657 16.18 1.66 34.43
CA TYR A 657 16.08 2.97 35.09
C TYR A 657 17.45 3.62 35.35
N ASP A 658 18.40 2.87 35.91
CA ASP A 658 19.76 3.34 36.17
C ASP A 658 20.50 3.71 34.88
N GLY A 659 20.22 2.98 33.79
CA GLY A 659 20.74 3.27 32.46
C GLY A 659 20.28 4.62 31.91
N ASP A 660 19.02 4.98 32.11
CA ASP A 660 18.43 6.24 31.66
C ASP A 660 18.90 7.43 32.52
N VAL A 661 18.99 7.24 33.83
CA VAL A 661 19.53 8.25 34.76
C VAL A 661 20.98 8.61 34.41
N ALA A 662 21.78 7.64 33.95
CA ALA A 662 23.18 7.87 33.60
C ALA A 662 23.40 8.79 32.38
N VAL A 663 22.36 9.08 31.60
CA VAL A 663 22.41 9.91 30.38
C VAL A 663 21.47 11.13 30.43
N MET A 664 20.95 11.45 31.61
CA MET A 664 19.90 12.44 31.89
C MET A 664 20.28 13.92 31.64
N ASP A 665 21.57 14.24 31.43
CA ASP A 665 22.04 15.63 31.33
C ASP A 665 21.83 16.29 29.94
N ASP A 666 21.45 15.53 28.90
CA ASP A 666 21.15 16.07 27.56
C ASP A 666 19.63 16.07 27.32
N PRO A 667 18.98 17.24 27.12
CA PRO A 667 17.54 17.32 26.87
C PRO A 667 17.18 16.87 25.44
N VAL A 668 17.40 15.58 25.15
CA VAL A 668 17.02 14.90 23.90
C VAL A 668 17.76 15.44 22.67
N GLY A 669 18.97 15.99 22.84
CA GLY A 669 19.75 16.53 21.72
C GLY A 669 19.10 17.74 21.04
N LEU A 670 18.13 18.40 21.70
CA LEU A 670 17.42 19.55 21.17
C LEU A 670 18.16 20.88 21.37
N THR A 671 19.19 20.90 22.24
CA THR A 671 19.98 22.11 22.56
C THR A 671 20.67 22.73 21.36
N LYS A 672 20.92 21.95 20.31
CA LYS A 672 21.55 22.41 19.06
C LYS A 672 20.59 23.13 18.11
N TYR A 673 19.27 23.05 18.33
CA TYR A 673 18.26 23.54 17.40
C TYR A 673 17.68 24.90 17.82
N SER A 674 17.28 25.68 16.81
CA SER A 674 16.53 26.92 17.00
C SER A 674 15.15 26.66 17.62
N LYS A 675 14.57 27.69 18.26
CA LYS A 675 13.21 27.60 18.83
C LYS A 675 12.17 27.20 17.77
N ALA A 676 12.32 27.62 16.51
CA ALA A 676 11.41 27.25 15.43
C ALA A 676 11.45 25.75 15.13
N THR A 677 12.64 25.16 15.04
CA THR A 677 12.84 23.72 14.86
C THR A 677 12.33 22.92 16.06
N VAL A 678 12.47 23.46 17.28
CA VAL A 678 11.90 22.87 18.49
C VAL A 678 10.37 22.88 18.46
N VAL A 679 9.73 23.92 17.94
CA VAL A 679 8.27 23.97 17.74
C VAL A 679 7.84 22.96 16.67
N GLU A 680 8.60 22.80 15.59
CA GLU A 680 8.34 21.80 14.56
C GLU A 680 8.48 20.36 15.10
N ASN A 681 9.44 20.11 15.98
CA ASN A 681 9.55 18.85 16.72
C ASN A 681 8.27 18.53 17.52
N LEU A 682 7.69 19.53 18.22
CA LEU A 682 6.41 19.37 18.92
C LEU A 682 5.26 19.08 17.94
N ARG A 683 5.24 19.75 16.77
CA ARG A 683 4.24 19.49 15.74
C ARG A 683 4.31 18.05 15.24
N GLN A 684 5.49 17.54 14.88
CA GLN A 684 5.68 16.19 14.34
C GLN A 684 5.32 15.09 15.35
N LYS A 685 5.42 15.35 16.66
CA LYS A 685 5.00 14.41 17.72
C LYS A 685 3.49 14.38 17.97
N ALA A 686 2.72 15.32 17.41
CA ALA A 686 1.30 15.45 17.69
C ALA A 686 0.43 14.22 17.38
N PRO A 687 0.66 13.42 16.31
CA PRO A 687 -0.14 12.22 16.07
C PRO A 687 -0.16 11.25 17.25
N MET A 688 0.96 11.10 17.97
CA MET A 688 1.07 10.25 19.16
C MET A 688 0.43 10.91 20.38
N ASN A 689 0.86 12.12 20.72
CA ASN A 689 0.46 12.77 21.97
C ASN A 689 -1.01 13.22 22.00
N LEU A 690 -1.68 13.32 20.85
CA LEU A 690 -3.11 13.61 20.77
C LEU A 690 -4.00 12.37 20.88
N VAL A 691 -3.42 11.17 21.03
CA VAL A 691 -4.14 9.94 21.39
C VAL A 691 -3.63 9.34 22.70
N ASP A 692 -2.93 10.12 23.51
CA ASP A 692 -2.39 9.66 24.79
C ASP A 692 -3.48 9.05 25.69
N GLY A 693 -3.13 7.96 26.37
CA GLY A 693 -4.06 7.08 27.10
C GLY A 693 -4.91 6.12 26.24
N ALA A 694 -4.96 6.25 24.91
CA ALA A 694 -5.89 5.45 24.09
C ALA A 694 -5.68 3.91 24.16
N TRP A 695 -4.49 3.42 24.54
CA TRP A 695 -4.23 1.97 24.65
C TRP A 695 -5.02 1.31 25.79
N LEU A 696 -5.46 2.07 26.79
CA LEU A 696 -6.25 1.56 27.93
C LEU A 696 -7.74 1.93 27.85
N ALA A 697 -8.19 2.58 26.76
CA ALA A 697 -9.56 3.08 26.65
C ALA A 697 -10.64 2.00 26.80
N ASN A 698 -10.33 0.75 26.49
CA ASN A 698 -11.25 -0.39 26.59
C ASN A 698 -10.90 -1.35 27.74
N ILE A 699 -10.01 -0.97 28.67
CA ILE A 699 -9.48 -1.89 29.67
C ILE A 699 -10.53 -2.40 30.66
N MET A 700 -11.70 -1.76 30.73
CA MET A 700 -12.81 -2.17 31.58
C MET A 700 -13.92 -2.93 30.87
N SER A 701 -14.25 -4.09 31.43
CA SER A 701 -15.37 -4.94 31.03
C SER A 701 -16.63 -4.61 31.83
N VAL A 702 -17.79 -4.94 31.28
CA VAL A 702 -19.08 -4.82 31.99
C VAL A 702 -19.14 -5.87 33.10
N GLY A 703 -18.95 -5.47 34.37
CA GLY A 703 -19.04 -6.38 35.51
C GLY A 703 -18.16 -5.98 36.70
N PRO A 704 -17.98 -6.88 37.69
CA PRO A 704 -17.00 -6.70 38.77
C PRO A 704 -15.58 -6.55 38.22
N CYS A 705 -14.78 -5.70 38.86
CA CYS A 705 -13.39 -5.44 38.50
C CYS A 705 -12.41 -6.16 39.46
N ASP A 706 -11.31 -6.68 38.93
CA ASP A 706 -10.17 -7.18 39.70
C ASP A 706 -9.13 -6.07 39.99
N ASP A 707 -8.16 -6.37 40.85
CA ASP A 707 -7.13 -5.41 41.25
C ASP A 707 -6.17 -5.03 40.12
N VAL A 708 -5.96 -5.91 39.12
CA VAL A 708 -5.08 -5.65 37.98
C VAL A 708 -5.70 -4.59 37.08
N ARG A 709 -6.96 -4.80 36.67
CA ARG A 709 -7.68 -3.87 35.81
C ARG A 709 -8.05 -2.59 36.53
N ALA A 710 -8.29 -2.61 37.84
CA ALA A 710 -8.51 -1.40 38.63
C ALA A 710 -7.30 -0.45 38.56
N ARG A 711 -6.07 -1.00 38.54
CA ARG A 711 -4.84 -0.21 38.42
C ARG A 711 -4.67 0.38 37.03
N LEU A 712 -4.87 -0.42 35.98
CA LEU A 712 -4.83 0.07 34.61
C LEU A 712 -5.93 1.11 34.34
N PHE A 713 -7.11 0.92 34.90
CA PHE A 713 -8.18 1.91 34.87
C PHE A 713 -7.78 3.20 35.60
N SER A 714 -7.10 3.11 36.73
CA SER A 714 -6.60 4.30 37.44
C SER A 714 -5.65 5.10 36.57
N ILE A 715 -4.72 4.43 35.88
CA ILE A 715 -3.81 5.07 34.91
C ILE A 715 -4.63 5.75 33.81
N TRP A 716 -5.50 5.00 33.13
CA TRP A 716 -6.34 5.55 32.06
C TRP A 716 -7.21 6.74 32.51
N ASN A 717 -7.77 6.66 33.72
CA ASN A 717 -8.60 7.69 34.29
C ASN A 717 -7.83 9.01 34.48
N ASP A 718 -6.56 8.92 34.88
CA ASP A 718 -5.69 10.09 34.99
C ASP A 718 -5.31 10.62 33.59
N GLU A 719 -4.97 9.74 32.63
CA GLU A 719 -4.69 10.10 31.22
C GLU A 719 -5.82 10.93 30.57
N VAL A 720 -7.08 10.52 30.80
CA VAL A 720 -8.25 11.22 30.26
C VAL A 720 -8.69 12.42 31.11
N GLY A 721 -7.99 12.72 32.20
CA GLY A 721 -8.19 13.90 33.04
C GLY A 721 -9.24 13.74 34.15
N ASN A 722 -9.71 12.53 34.43
CA ASN A 722 -10.67 12.20 35.50
C ASN A 722 -11.93 13.11 35.49
N GLY A 723 -12.46 13.37 34.29
CA GLY A 723 -13.62 14.25 34.08
C GLY A 723 -13.32 15.76 34.12
N THR A 724 -12.06 16.16 34.30
CA THR A 724 -11.60 17.56 34.26
C THR A 724 -10.84 17.81 32.95
N THR A 725 -11.41 18.67 32.11
CA THR A 725 -10.90 18.92 30.74
C THR A 725 -9.46 19.44 30.69
N GLU A 726 -9.07 20.23 31.68
CA GLU A 726 -7.76 20.86 31.82
C GLU A 726 -6.67 19.86 32.26
N LEU A 727 -7.07 18.69 32.75
CA LEU A 727 -6.17 17.62 33.17
C LEU A 727 -6.07 16.51 32.12
N ASN A 728 -6.87 16.54 31.05
CA ASN A 728 -6.79 15.55 29.98
C ASN A 728 -5.48 15.72 29.21
N HIS A 729 -4.68 14.66 29.09
CA HIS A 729 -3.32 14.72 28.56
C HIS A 729 -3.29 15.24 27.10
N CYS A 730 -4.22 14.77 26.26
CA CYS A 730 -4.36 15.26 24.89
C CYS A 730 -4.68 16.76 24.84
N ASN A 731 -5.55 17.27 25.73
CA ASN A 731 -5.87 18.70 25.82
C ASN A 731 -4.69 19.52 26.34
N VAL A 732 -3.92 19.00 27.29
CA VAL A 732 -2.68 19.63 27.78
C VAL A 732 -1.66 19.75 26.64
N TYR A 733 -1.54 18.73 25.79
CA TYR A 733 -0.67 18.78 24.61
C TYR A 733 -1.18 19.77 23.54
N ASP A 734 -2.48 19.78 23.25
CA ASP A 734 -3.08 20.76 22.34
C ASP A 734 -2.90 22.21 22.87
N ALA A 735 -3.03 22.42 24.18
CA ALA A 735 -2.75 23.70 24.81
C ALA A 735 -1.28 24.12 24.67
N LEU A 736 -0.34 23.16 24.82
CA LEU A 736 1.09 23.38 24.56
C LEU A 736 1.32 23.82 23.12
N LEU A 737 0.79 23.10 22.12
CA LEU A 737 0.93 23.47 20.71
C LEU A 737 0.39 24.88 20.43
N ARG A 738 -0.78 25.21 20.98
CA ARG A 738 -1.37 26.56 20.84
C ARG A 738 -0.53 27.64 21.52
N SER A 739 0.15 27.33 22.62
CA SER A 739 1.02 28.29 23.31
C SER A 739 2.24 28.73 22.47
N VAL A 740 2.57 27.95 21.43
CA VAL A 740 3.64 28.22 20.47
C VAL A 740 3.10 28.46 19.05
N ASP A 741 1.85 28.94 18.95
CA ASP A 741 1.17 29.30 17.69
C ASP A 741 0.98 28.14 16.69
N VAL A 742 0.93 26.88 17.15
CA VAL A 742 0.62 25.71 16.33
C VAL A 742 -0.85 25.31 16.52
N TYR A 743 -1.62 25.33 15.44
CA TYR A 743 -3.05 24.99 15.44
C TYR A 743 -3.34 23.79 14.52
N LEU A 744 -3.60 22.63 15.11
CA LEU A 744 -3.93 21.41 14.39
C LEU A 744 -5.45 21.23 14.25
N PRO A 745 -5.93 20.58 13.18
CA PRO A 745 -7.34 20.21 13.06
C PRO A 745 -7.63 19.00 13.99
N PRO A 746 -8.89 18.67 14.26
CA PRO A 746 -9.20 17.50 15.08
C PRO A 746 -8.68 16.20 14.45
N ILE A 747 -8.11 15.30 15.25
CA ILE A 747 -7.57 14.01 14.80
C ILE A 747 -8.59 13.14 14.06
N THR A 748 -9.88 13.36 14.32
CA THR A 748 -11.01 12.67 13.70
C THR A 748 -11.34 13.18 12.29
N THR A 749 -10.56 14.09 11.72
CA THR A 749 -10.80 14.69 10.40
C THR A 749 -9.74 14.30 9.38
N GLU A 750 -10.14 14.20 8.11
CA GLU A 750 -9.20 14.03 6.99
C GLU A 750 -8.16 15.14 6.93
N ALA A 751 -8.52 16.35 7.36
CA ALA A 751 -7.60 17.48 7.44
C ALA A 751 -6.41 17.24 8.41
N PHE A 752 -6.53 16.32 9.38
CA PHE A 752 -5.42 15.89 10.24
C PHE A 752 -4.57 14.82 9.55
N ARG A 753 -5.22 13.82 8.93
CA ARG A 753 -4.57 12.78 8.12
C ARG A 753 -3.68 13.37 7.03
N ASP A 754 -4.14 14.44 6.38
CA ASP A 754 -3.49 15.03 5.21
C ASP A 754 -2.40 16.06 5.58
N LEU A 755 -2.05 16.19 6.87
CA LEU A 755 -0.93 17.03 7.31
C LEU A 755 0.42 16.41 6.94
N ASP A 756 1.41 17.29 6.69
CA ASP A 756 2.77 16.92 6.30
C ASP A 756 3.60 16.37 7.47
N PHE A 757 3.21 15.21 7.98
CA PHE A 757 3.99 14.46 8.96
C PHE A 757 4.93 13.49 8.27
N ILE A 758 6.10 13.27 8.87
CA ILE A 758 7.00 12.22 8.36
C ILE A 758 6.31 10.85 8.45
N PRO A 759 6.51 9.91 7.50
CA PRO A 759 5.76 8.66 7.46
C PRO A 759 5.83 7.84 8.76
N SER A 760 6.99 7.83 9.44
CA SER A 760 7.19 7.13 10.71
C SER A 760 6.43 7.74 11.89
N ALA A 761 5.91 8.97 11.77
CA ALA A 761 5.12 9.63 12.83
C ALA A 761 3.82 8.88 13.16
N TRP A 762 3.36 8.04 12.23
CA TRP A 762 2.11 7.34 12.33
C TRP A 762 2.24 5.94 12.95
N GLU A 763 3.45 5.42 13.13
CA GLU A 763 3.69 4.04 13.59
C GLU A 763 3.15 3.81 15.02
N SER A 764 3.64 4.58 15.99
CA SER A 764 3.23 4.50 17.40
C SER A 764 1.74 4.80 17.63
N PRO A 765 1.14 5.88 17.09
CA PRO A 765 -0.27 6.15 17.34
C PRO A 765 -1.21 5.12 16.70
N VAL A 766 -0.87 4.59 15.53
CA VAL A 766 -1.64 3.48 14.93
C VAL A 766 -1.57 2.25 15.81
N PHE A 767 -0.37 1.88 16.27
CA PHE A 767 -0.20 0.72 17.13
C PHE A 767 -0.98 0.87 18.45
N GLN A 768 -0.87 2.02 19.11
CA GLN A 768 -1.53 2.35 20.37
C GLN A 768 -3.05 2.19 20.31
N VAL A 769 -3.68 2.79 19.28
CA VAL A 769 -5.14 2.69 19.11
C VAL A 769 -5.53 1.26 18.69
N ALA A 770 -4.79 0.63 17.78
CA ALA A 770 -5.08 -0.71 17.28
C ALA A 770 -5.02 -1.77 18.39
N VAL A 771 -3.97 -1.79 19.20
CA VAL A 771 -3.81 -2.77 20.28
C VAL A 771 -4.80 -2.53 21.42
N GLY A 772 -5.05 -1.26 21.78
CA GLY A 772 -6.01 -0.86 22.83
C GLY A 772 -7.48 -1.14 22.52
N MET A 773 -7.80 -1.47 21.27
CA MET A 773 -9.15 -1.89 20.87
C MET A 773 -9.49 -3.33 21.28
N PHE A 774 -8.49 -4.18 21.55
CA PHE A 774 -8.71 -5.60 21.82
C PHE A 774 -8.04 -6.08 23.12
N PRO A 775 -8.38 -5.48 24.27
CA PRO A 775 -7.75 -5.81 25.54
C PRO A 775 -7.91 -7.28 25.93
N GLU A 776 -9.01 -7.95 25.56
CA GLU A 776 -9.15 -9.39 25.83
C GLU A 776 -8.21 -10.26 24.99
N SER A 777 -7.83 -9.81 23.79
CA SER A 777 -6.87 -10.54 22.94
C SER A 777 -5.42 -10.23 23.31
N PHE A 778 -5.12 -8.98 23.67
CA PHE A 778 -3.76 -8.47 23.88
C PHE A 778 -3.46 -8.02 25.31
N PHE A 779 -4.21 -8.53 26.31
CA PHE A 779 -4.06 -8.11 27.70
C PHE A 779 -2.61 -8.16 28.21
N PRO A 780 -1.85 -9.25 27.98
CA PRO A 780 -0.48 -9.32 28.47
C PRO A 780 0.43 -8.32 27.76
N GLU A 781 0.30 -8.17 26.44
CA GLU A 781 1.07 -7.19 25.68
C GLU A 781 0.75 -5.76 26.13
N LEU A 782 -0.51 -5.45 26.46
CA LEU A 782 -0.92 -4.15 27.03
C LEU A 782 -0.27 -3.89 28.39
N LEU A 783 -0.13 -4.90 29.25
CA LEU A 783 0.60 -4.76 30.53
C LEU A 783 2.07 -4.36 30.27
N GLY A 784 2.73 -5.03 29.33
CA GLY A 784 4.11 -4.74 28.96
C GLY A 784 4.30 -3.36 28.33
N MET A 785 3.43 -3.00 27.39
CA MET A 785 3.43 -1.69 26.75
C MET A 785 3.18 -0.58 27.78
N THR A 786 2.21 -0.77 28.69
CA THR A 786 1.95 0.19 29.78
C THR A 786 3.18 0.33 30.67
N LEU A 787 3.84 -0.77 31.04
CA LEU A 787 5.06 -0.68 31.84
C LEU A 787 6.13 0.16 31.15
N TYR A 788 6.33 0.03 29.83
CA TYR A 788 7.29 0.87 29.11
C TYR A 788 6.96 2.36 29.24
N LEU A 789 5.74 2.73 28.84
CA LEU A 789 5.27 4.12 28.78
C LEU A 789 5.44 4.81 30.14
N GLU A 790 5.09 4.10 31.22
CA GLU A 790 5.04 4.66 32.56
C GLU A 790 6.36 4.56 33.33
N TRP A 791 7.27 3.65 32.95
CA TRP A 791 8.51 3.43 33.71
C TRP A 791 9.65 4.35 33.27
N GLU A 792 9.75 4.66 31.97
CA GLU A 792 10.86 5.42 31.38
C GLU A 792 10.63 6.95 31.42
N ALA A 793 9.41 7.42 31.73
CA ALA A 793 9.03 8.83 31.70
C ALA A 793 9.75 9.70 32.79
N THR A 794 9.92 9.19 34.01
CA THR A 794 10.47 9.98 35.13
C THR A 794 11.92 10.47 34.95
N PRO A 795 12.90 9.62 34.59
CA PRO A 795 14.27 10.07 34.39
C PRO A 795 14.45 10.89 33.08
N THR A 796 13.61 10.67 32.06
CA THR A 796 13.85 11.23 30.72
C THR A 796 13.15 12.57 30.46
N LEU A 797 12.01 12.86 31.11
CA LEU A 797 11.18 14.03 30.79
C LEU A 797 11.48 15.29 31.64
N LEU A 798 12.08 15.14 32.82
CA LEU A 798 12.50 16.30 33.63
C LEU A 798 13.55 17.21 32.93
N PRO A 799 14.57 16.68 32.25
CA PRO A 799 15.49 17.49 31.44
C PRO A 799 14.78 18.24 30.32
N ALA A 800 13.86 17.58 29.61
CA ALA A 800 13.06 18.20 28.54
C ALA A 800 12.20 19.35 29.08
N ALA A 801 11.50 19.14 30.21
CA ALA A 801 10.72 20.18 30.87
C ALA A 801 11.56 21.42 31.26
N LYS A 802 12.77 21.21 31.79
CA LYS A 802 13.70 22.31 32.10
C LYS A 802 14.16 23.04 30.84
N PHE A 803 14.45 22.31 29.77
CA PHE A 803 14.86 22.88 28.49
C PHE A 803 13.76 23.76 27.87
N TYR A 804 12.54 23.24 27.72
CA TYR A 804 11.41 24.00 27.18
C TYR A 804 11.15 25.28 27.99
N GLN A 805 11.20 25.19 29.32
CA GLN A 805 11.10 26.35 30.19
C GLN A 805 12.21 27.38 29.89
N GLY A 806 13.45 26.93 29.73
CA GLY A 806 14.61 27.78 29.45
C GLY A 806 14.52 28.58 28.15
N ILE A 807 13.76 28.09 27.16
CA ILE A 807 13.51 28.76 25.87
C ILE A 807 12.12 29.41 25.78
N GLY A 808 11.39 29.47 26.90
CA GLY A 808 10.07 30.09 26.99
C GLY A 808 9.00 29.35 26.19
N ILE A 809 8.96 28.02 26.29
CA ILE A 809 7.87 27.14 25.88
C ILE A 809 7.25 26.54 27.15
N ASP A 810 5.93 26.42 27.20
CA ASP A 810 5.24 25.87 28.37
C ASP A 810 5.64 24.40 28.61
N PRO A 811 6.28 24.07 29.75
CA PRO A 811 6.73 22.71 30.01
C PRO A 811 5.65 21.82 30.67
N GLN A 812 4.41 22.30 30.84
CA GLN A 812 3.40 21.63 31.67
C GLN A 812 3.15 20.16 31.29
N PHE A 813 3.02 19.85 29.99
CA PHE A 813 2.84 18.48 29.49
C PHE A 813 3.95 17.54 30.01
N TYR A 814 5.22 17.94 29.82
CA TYR A 814 6.38 17.15 30.24
C TYR A 814 6.56 17.07 31.76
N ARG A 815 6.24 18.15 32.48
CA ARG A 815 6.31 18.16 33.95
C ARG A 815 5.28 17.26 34.60
N MET A 816 4.10 17.18 34.01
CA MET A 816 3.00 16.36 34.48
C MET A 816 3.38 14.88 34.39
N HIS A 817 3.77 14.38 33.20
CA HIS A 817 4.24 13.01 33.02
C HIS A 817 5.42 12.67 33.94
N ALA A 818 6.42 13.54 34.02
CA ALA A 818 7.55 13.33 34.93
C ALA A 818 7.15 13.19 36.42
N GLY A 819 6.00 13.75 36.82
CA GLY A 819 5.50 13.68 38.19
C GLY A 819 4.58 12.47 38.43
N ILE A 820 3.62 12.25 37.52
CA ILE A 820 2.59 11.21 37.65
C ILE A 820 3.17 9.82 37.35
N ASP A 821 4.15 9.72 36.46
CA ASP A 821 4.68 8.45 35.95
C ASP A 821 5.91 7.97 36.75
N ASN A 822 5.91 8.24 38.07
CA ASN A 822 7.04 7.89 38.93
C ASN A 822 7.04 6.42 39.34
N VAL A 823 8.25 5.83 39.35
CA VAL A 823 8.47 4.40 39.65
C VAL A 823 8.19 4.01 41.11
N THR A 824 7.95 4.99 41.99
CA THR A 824 7.74 4.75 43.44
C THR A 824 6.27 4.60 43.83
N THR A 825 5.42 5.52 43.39
CA THR A 825 3.99 5.57 43.77
C THR A 825 3.09 6.02 42.61
N GLY A 826 3.68 6.34 41.46
CA GLY A 826 2.99 6.81 40.26
C GLY A 826 2.61 5.67 39.31
N HIS A 827 2.28 6.01 38.08
CA HIS A 827 1.84 5.04 37.08
C HIS A 827 2.86 3.91 36.85
N GLY A 828 4.16 4.20 36.85
CA GLY A 828 5.21 3.18 36.73
C GLY A 828 5.15 2.13 37.86
N ALA A 829 4.84 2.57 39.08
CA ALA A 829 4.62 1.66 40.21
C ALA A 829 3.34 0.84 40.03
N LEU A 830 2.24 1.46 39.57
CA LEU A 830 0.97 0.80 39.30
C LEU A 830 1.09 -0.28 38.21
N ALA A 831 1.79 0.01 37.11
CA ALA A 831 2.02 -0.91 36.01
C ALA A 831 2.84 -2.13 36.44
N ARG A 832 3.92 -1.92 37.20
CA ARG A 832 4.71 -3.01 37.80
C ARG A 832 3.86 -3.87 38.73
N GLU A 833 3.07 -3.26 39.62
CA GLU A 833 2.20 -3.98 40.55
C GLU A 833 1.10 -4.77 39.82
N ALA A 834 0.53 -4.22 38.74
CA ALA A 834 -0.44 -4.92 37.91
C ALA A 834 0.16 -6.20 37.28
N ILE A 835 1.39 -6.13 36.76
CA ILE A 835 2.11 -7.31 36.23
C ILE A 835 2.37 -8.35 37.32
N GLU A 836 2.85 -7.93 38.49
CA GLU A 836 3.15 -8.85 39.60
C GLU A 836 1.87 -9.57 40.06
N LEU A 837 0.76 -8.85 40.20
CA LEU A 837 -0.55 -9.42 40.57
C LEU A 837 -1.10 -10.36 39.50
N HIS A 838 -1.05 -9.96 38.23
CA HIS A 838 -1.50 -10.78 37.10
C HIS A 838 -0.76 -12.13 37.05
N LEU A 839 0.57 -12.10 37.15
CA LEU A 839 1.37 -13.31 37.10
C LEU A 839 1.19 -14.19 38.35
N ASP A 840 0.87 -13.62 39.51
CA ASP A 840 0.48 -14.39 40.70
C ASP A 840 -0.90 -15.04 40.56
N GLU A 841 -1.84 -14.44 39.82
CA GLU A 841 -3.12 -15.07 39.45
C GLU A 841 -2.92 -16.21 38.44
N VAL A 842 -2.14 -15.97 37.38
CA VAL A 842 -1.76 -17.00 36.40
C VAL A 842 -1.07 -18.18 37.08
N ARG A 843 -0.17 -17.92 38.04
CA ARG A 843 0.48 -18.97 38.83
C ARG A 843 -0.52 -19.82 39.61
N ARG A 844 -1.51 -19.18 40.24
CA ARG A 844 -2.56 -19.88 41.02
C ARG A 844 -3.46 -20.76 40.14
N GLY A 845 -3.71 -20.36 38.89
CA GLY A 845 -4.57 -21.10 37.95
C GLY A 845 -3.85 -22.16 37.12
N GLY A 846 -2.61 -21.88 36.67
CA GLY A 846 -1.92 -22.68 35.64
C GLY A 846 -0.46 -23.07 35.94
N GLY A 847 0.06 -22.72 37.12
CA GLY A 847 1.44 -23.05 37.52
C GLY A 847 2.52 -22.23 36.80
N ASP A 848 3.80 -22.58 37.04
CA ASP A 848 4.94 -21.77 36.58
C ASP A 848 5.13 -21.78 35.05
N ASP A 849 4.74 -22.83 34.34
CA ASP A 849 4.84 -22.88 32.88
C ASP A 849 3.88 -21.86 32.22
N ALA A 850 2.67 -21.72 32.77
CA ALA A 850 1.71 -20.71 32.34
C ALA A 850 2.24 -19.29 32.61
N VAL A 851 2.89 -19.07 33.75
CA VAL A 851 3.54 -17.78 34.09
C VAL A 851 4.60 -17.42 33.05
N GLN A 852 5.45 -18.36 32.65
CA GLN A 852 6.48 -18.07 31.65
C GLN A 852 5.90 -17.82 30.26
N ALA A 853 4.80 -18.51 29.90
CA ALA A 853 4.10 -18.26 28.65
C ALA A 853 3.49 -16.86 28.61
N GLU A 854 2.83 -16.46 29.69
CA GLU A 854 2.23 -15.15 29.83
C GLU A 854 3.30 -14.05 29.86
N TRP A 855 4.38 -14.27 30.62
CA TRP A 855 5.51 -13.34 30.70
C TRP A 855 6.14 -13.05 29.34
N ARG A 856 6.27 -14.06 28.45
CA ARG A 856 6.79 -13.82 27.09
C ARG A 856 5.94 -12.81 26.33
N ARG A 857 4.62 -12.85 26.50
CA ARG A 857 3.69 -11.90 25.88
C ARG A 857 3.80 -10.51 26.51
N ILE A 858 3.88 -10.42 27.83
CA ILE A 858 4.13 -9.16 28.55
C ILE A 858 5.44 -8.52 28.06
N TRP A 859 6.53 -9.27 28.07
CA TRP A 859 7.82 -8.76 27.62
C TRP A 859 7.80 -8.40 26.13
N ASN A 860 7.06 -9.12 25.29
CA ASN A 860 6.88 -8.76 23.89
C ASN A 860 6.19 -7.39 23.73
N GLY A 861 5.16 -7.10 24.53
CA GLY A 861 4.52 -5.78 24.54
C GLY A 861 5.48 -4.64 24.89
N TYR A 862 6.33 -4.85 25.92
CA TYR A 862 7.37 -3.90 26.30
C TYR A 862 8.37 -3.65 25.17
N VAL A 863 8.93 -4.72 24.61
CA VAL A 863 9.95 -4.66 23.55
C VAL A 863 9.38 -4.13 22.24
N ALA A 864 8.16 -4.54 21.86
CA ALA A 864 7.48 -4.06 20.67
C ALA A 864 7.37 -2.55 20.72
N TRP A 865 6.84 -1.98 21.81
CA TRP A 865 6.73 -0.53 21.95
C TRP A 865 8.11 0.16 21.92
N SER A 866 9.07 -0.32 22.71
CA SER A 866 10.43 0.25 22.82
C SER A 866 11.16 0.34 21.46
N THR A 867 10.88 -0.60 20.57
CA THR A 867 11.63 -0.78 19.31
C THR A 867 10.81 -0.53 18.06
N LEU A 868 9.55 -0.11 18.21
CA LEU A 868 8.66 0.07 17.08
C LEU A 868 9.12 1.23 16.21
N GLY A 869 9.28 0.94 14.92
CA GLY A 869 9.43 1.97 13.90
C GLY A 869 10.78 2.68 13.91
N THR A 870 10.83 3.83 13.23
CA THR A 870 12.07 4.60 13.05
C THR A 870 11.94 6.09 13.35
N PHE A 871 10.80 6.50 13.94
CA PHE A 871 10.43 7.91 14.09
C PHE A 871 11.52 8.78 14.73
N GLY A 872 12.13 8.36 15.85
CA GLY A 872 13.16 9.18 16.51
C GLY A 872 14.36 9.49 15.60
N LYS A 873 14.78 8.51 14.80
CA LYS A 873 15.89 8.66 13.83
C LYS A 873 15.46 9.54 12.65
N ASP A 874 14.30 9.27 12.08
CA ASP A 874 13.77 10.01 10.92
C ASP A 874 13.48 11.47 11.29
N LEU A 875 12.95 11.71 12.49
CA LEU A 875 12.71 13.04 13.03
C LEU A 875 14.02 13.79 13.21
N GLY A 876 15.07 13.15 13.74
CA GLY A 876 16.40 13.77 13.83
C GLY A 876 16.92 14.25 12.46
N VAL A 877 16.84 13.38 11.44
CA VAL A 877 17.24 13.72 10.06
C VAL A 877 16.35 14.83 9.47
N TYR A 878 15.05 14.80 9.75
CA TYR A 878 14.10 15.82 9.32
C TYR A 878 14.42 17.18 9.97
N LEU A 879 14.63 17.21 11.28
CA LEU A 879 14.93 18.42 12.03
C LEU A 879 16.30 19.01 11.67
N ASP A 880 17.32 18.20 11.40
CA ASP A 880 18.61 18.68 10.90
C ASP A 880 18.46 19.38 9.53
N LYS A 881 17.61 18.84 8.64
CA LYS A 881 17.27 19.48 7.36
C LYS A 881 16.43 20.75 7.56
N PHE A 882 15.50 20.72 8.51
CA PHE A 882 14.65 21.86 8.85
C PHE A 882 15.50 23.01 9.41
N GLU A 883 16.40 22.74 10.35
CA GLU A 883 17.34 23.70 10.95
C GLU A 883 18.26 24.32 9.89
N GLY A 884 18.81 23.50 8.98
CA GLY A 884 19.65 23.98 7.87
C GLY A 884 18.91 24.88 6.86
N ASN A 885 17.58 24.84 6.86
CA ASN A 885 16.70 25.68 6.03
C ASN A 885 15.99 26.80 6.83
N ALA A 886 16.19 26.89 8.15
CA ALA A 886 15.43 27.78 9.02
C ALA A 886 16.32 28.79 9.74
N GLY A 887 16.46 29.96 9.10
CA GLY A 887 16.78 31.23 9.73
C GLY A 887 15.98 32.29 8.98
N VAL A 888 14.73 32.52 9.39
CA VAL A 888 13.64 33.11 8.57
C VAL A 888 13.26 32.15 7.42
N PRO A 889 11.96 31.89 7.10
CA PRO A 889 11.62 31.19 5.88
C PRO A 889 12.31 31.95 4.74
N THR A 890 13.25 31.32 4.05
CA THR A 890 13.89 32.00 2.93
C THR A 890 12.78 32.51 2.00
N PRO A 891 12.94 33.69 1.39
CA PRO A 891 11.95 34.20 0.43
C PRO A 891 11.51 33.12 -0.57
N ASP A 892 12.42 32.21 -0.95
CA ASP A 892 12.17 31.07 -1.83
C ASP A 892 11.22 30.00 -1.23
N TYR A 893 11.36 29.65 0.05
CA TYR A 893 10.50 28.67 0.70
C TYR A 893 9.07 29.21 0.92
N ALA A 894 8.95 30.44 1.42
CA ALA A 894 7.65 31.09 1.58
C ALA A 894 6.97 31.30 0.22
N ARG A 895 7.76 31.65 -0.81
CA ARG A 895 7.28 31.78 -2.20
C ARG A 895 6.84 30.44 -2.79
N ALA A 896 7.54 29.34 -2.52
CA ALA A 896 7.15 28.02 -2.99
C ALA A 896 5.81 27.55 -2.39
N ARG A 897 5.60 27.76 -1.08
CA ARG A 897 4.33 27.43 -0.41
C ARG A 897 3.17 28.29 -0.91
N MET A 898 3.40 29.58 -1.12
CA MET A 898 2.39 30.49 -1.70
C MET A 898 2.09 30.13 -3.17
N ALA A 899 3.09 29.75 -3.96
CA ALA A 899 2.89 29.27 -5.33
C ALA A 899 2.01 28.02 -5.36
N ASP A 900 2.24 27.06 -4.46
CA ASP A 900 1.44 25.85 -4.35
C ASP A 900 -0.02 26.14 -3.93
N LEU A 901 -0.22 27.05 -2.97
CA LEU A 901 -1.54 27.53 -2.59
C LEU A 901 -2.28 28.18 -3.77
N ILE A 902 -1.58 29.01 -4.56
CA ILE A 902 -2.14 29.62 -5.78
C ILE A 902 -2.51 28.52 -6.78
N ARG A 903 -1.66 27.51 -7.03
CA ARG A 903 -1.96 26.39 -7.95
C ARG A 903 -3.21 25.62 -7.52
N LYS A 904 -3.33 25.30 -6.23
CA LYS A 904 -4.50 24.59 -5.65
C LYS A 904 -5.80 25.35 -5.85
N LYS A 905 -5.77 26.69 -5.78
CA LYS A 905 -6.98 27.53 -5.94
C LYS A 905 -7.18 28.08 -7.36
N ALA A 906 -6.18 27.95 -8.24
CA ALA A 906 -6.16 28.55 -9.57
C ALA A 906 -7.36 28.13 -10.43
N GLN A 907 -7.78 26.86 -10.37
CA GLN A 907 -8.89 26.33 -11.17
C GLN A 907 -10.18 27.13 -10.96
N TYR A 908 -10.50 27.45 -9.70
CA TYR A 908 -11.70 28.21 -9.35
C TYR A 908 -11.48 29.73 -9.42
N ALA A 909 -10.28 30.20 -9.10
CA ALA A 909 -9.95 31.62 -9.11
C ALA A 909 -9.91 32.21 -10.53
N ARG A 910 -9.48 31.44 -11.54
CA ARG A 910 -9.37 31.89 -12.95
C ARG A 910 -10.67 32.46 -13.51
N THR A 911 -11.82 31.87 -13.18
CA THR A 911 -13.14 32.30 -13.68
C THR A 911 -13.84 33.27 -12.74
N ALA A 912 -13.46 33.32 -11.47
CA ALA A 912 -14.11 34.13 -10.44
C ALA A 912 -13.81 35.64 -10.53
N HIS A 913 -12.73 36.04 -11.21
CA HIS A 913 -12.27 37.44 -11.23
C HIS A 913 -12.67 38.26 -12.46
N GLY A 914 -13.38 37.67 -13.44
CA GLY A 914 -13.91 38.36 -14.62
C GLY A 914 -12.85 39.18 -15.38
N ALA A 915 -13.20 40.41 -15.78
CA ALA A 915 -12.31 41.33 -16.52
C ALA A 915 -11.34 42.15 -15.63
N ARG A 916 -11.14 41.76 -14.36
CA ARG A 916 -10.23 42.48 -13.46
C ARG A 916 -8.77 42.27 -13.87
N VAL A 917 -7.96 43.30 -13.71
CA VAL A 917 -6.52 43.30 -14.04
C VAL A 917 -5.69 43.54 -12.78
N LEU A 918 -4.48 42.98 -12.75
CA LEU A 918 -3.46 43.29 -11.74
C LEU A 918 -2.15 43.58 -12.47
N GLY A 919 -1.63 44.80 -12.28
CA GLY A 919 -0.57 45.31 -13.15
C GLY A 919 -1.06 45.48 -14.59
N ALA A 920 -0.31 44.96 -15.56
CA ALA A 920 -0.59 45.08 -17.00
C ALA A 920 -1.37 43.89 -17.61
N LYS A 921 -1.70 42.85 -16.82
CA LYS A 921 -2.35 41.62 -17.30
C LYS A 921 -3.71 41.38 -16.64
N PRO A 922 -4.66 40.74 -17.33
CA PRO A 922 -5.88 40.20 -16.72
C PRO A 922 -5.55 39.23 -15.59
N LEU A 923 -6.25 39.35 -14.47
CA LEU A 923 -6.00 38.56 -13.27
C LEU A 923 -6.25 37.06 -13.51
N GLY A 924 -7.23 36.72 -14.36
CA GLY A 924 -7.49 35.34 -14.78
C GLY A 924 -6.30 34.68 -15.50
N GLU A 925 -5.54 35.44 -16.30
CA GLU A 925 -4.35 34.94 -17.00
C GLU A 925 -3.16 34.75 -16.05
N LEU A 926 -3.03 35.60 -15.03
CA LEU A 926 -1.97 35.51 -14.04
C LEU A 926 -2.05 34.22 -13.19
N PHE A 927 -3.22 33.61 -13.01
CA PHE A 927 -3.34 32.30 -12.34
C PHE A 927 -2.77 31.13 -13.15
N ALA A 928 -2.36 31.33 -14.41
CA ALA A 928 -1.58 30.35 -15.17
C ALA A 928 -0.08 30.37 -14.79
N ASP A 929 0.38 31.47 -14.19
CA ASP A 929 1.77 31.68 -13.80
C ASP A 929 1.81 32.21 -12.35
N PRO A 930 1.81 31.30 -11.35
CA PRO A 930 1.81 31.66 -9.94
C PRO A 930 2.93 32.62 -9.56
N ASP A 931 4.11 32.50 -10.16
CA ASP A 931 5.24 33.39 -9.90
C ASP A 931 4.97 34.80 -10.42
N ALA A 932 4.47 34.94 -11.66
CA ALA A 932 4.08 36.25 -12.19
C ALA A 932 2.93 36.89 -11.40
N LEU A 933 1.98 36.09 -10.88
CA LEU A 933 0.92 36.58 -10.00
C LEU A 933 1.47 37.08 -8.66
N MET A 934 2.36 36.32 -8.02
CA MET A 934 3.00 36.72 -6.77
C MET A 934 3.83 37.99 -6.95
N ASP A 935 4.58 38.12 -8.05
CA ASP A 935 5.34 39.33 -8.35
C ASP A 935 4.42 40.54 -8.57
N ALA A 936 3.31 40.35 -9.28
CA ALA A 936 2.32 41.40 -9.48
C ALA A 936 1.62 41.82 -8.18
N LEU A 937 1.35 40.87 -7.27
CA LEU A 937 0.81 41.14 -5.94
C LEU A 937 1.81 41.86 -5.04
N ALA A 938 3.07 41.42 -5.02
CA ALA A 938 4.15 42.04 -4.25
C ALA A 938 4.44 43.48 -4.71
N ALA A 939 4.28 43.78 -6.00
CA ALA A 939 4.40 45.12 -6.55
C ALA A 939 3.14 46.00 -6.38
N SER A 940 2.05 45.46 -5.83
CA SER A 940 0.78 46.17 -5.69
C SER A 940 0.62 46.87 -4.34
N THR A 941 -0.36 47.77 -4.22
CA THR A 941 -0.74 48.37 -2.93
C THR A 941 -1.57 47.44 -2.03
N LEU A 942 -1.83 46.20 -2.45
CA LEU A 942 -2.61 45.23 -1.68
C LEU A 942 -1.77 44.56 -0.60
N VAL A 943 -0.45 44.49 -0.77
CA VAL A 943 0.47 43.80 0.13
C VAL A 943 1.32 44.82 0.89
N ASN A 944 1.43 44.65 2.21
CA ASN A 944 2.28 45.44 3.09
C ASN A 944 3.26 44.51 3.83
N PRO A 945 4.50 44.34 3.34
CA PRO A 945 5.51 43.47 3.96
C PRO A 945 5.90 43.86 5.39
N ASP A 946 5.80 45.15 5.73
CA ASP A 946 6.20 45.65 7.05
C ASP A 946 5.15 45.38 8.12
N SER A 947 3.90 45.11 7.72
CA SER A 947 2.80 44.74 8.61
C SER A 947 1.83 43.81 7.86
N PRO A 948 2.15 42.50 7.72
CA PRO A 948 1.42 41.58 6.86
C PRO A 948 -0.09 41.52 7.12
N ARG A 949 -0.50 41.53 8.40
CA ARG A 949 -1.92 41.50 8.81
C ARG A 949 -2.69 42.77 8.45
N ASP A 950 -1.99 43.88 8.23
CA ASP A 950 -2.57 45.17 7.83
C ASP A 950 -2.58 45.37 6.30
N SER A 951 -2.13 44.36 5.54
CA SER A 951 -2.20 44.38 4.08
C SER A 951 -3.66 44.50 3.63
N LYS A 952 -3.96 45.37 2.65
CA LYS A 952 -5.33 45.50 2.10
C LYS A 952 -5.85 44.21 1.47
N PHE A 953 -4.95 43.32 1.04
CA PHE A 953 -5.30 41.96 0.67
C PHE A 953 -6.04 41.25 1.82
N ILE A 954 -5.53 41.38 3.05
CA ILE A 954 -6.11 40.80 4.25
C ILE A 954 -7.35 41.58 4.72
N THR A 955 -7.23 42.91 4.84
CA THR A 955 -8.28 43.73 5.48
C THR A 955 -9.46 44.06 4.57
N ASP A 956 -9.24 44.20 3.26
CA ASP A 956 -10.25 44.73 2.33
C ASP A 956 -10.76 43.66 1.36
N THR A 957 -9.93 42.64 1.03
CA THR A 957 -10.33 41.60 0.06
C THR A 957 -10.88 40.33 0.69
N ILE A 958 -10.22 39.77 1.70
CA ILE A 958 -10.62 38.49 2.33
C ILE A 958 -11.43 38.65 3.63
N SER A 959 -11.57 39.88 4.14
CA SER A 959 -12.35 40.16 5.35
C SER A 959 -13.85 39.88 5.16
N PHE A 960 -14.63 39.89 6.26
CA PHE A 960 -16.08 39.62 6.25
C PHE A 960 -16.86 40.44 5.22
N ARG A 961 -16.44 41.68 4.95
CA ARG A 961 -17.09 42.58 4.00
C ARG A 961 -16.42 42.57 2.61
N GLY A 962 -15.34 41.81 2.46
CA GLY A 962 -14.56 41.72 1.24
C GLY A 962 -15.11 40.69 0.25
N PRO A 963 -14.83 40.87 -1.06
CA PRO A 963 -15.32 39.98 -2.11
C PRO A 963 -14.75 38.56 -2.07
N MET A 964 -13.69 38.31 -1.31
CA MET A 964 -13.03 37.00 -1.15
C MET A 964 -13.23 36.42 0.27
N TYR A 965 -14.29 36.84 0.96
CA TYR A 965 -14.63 36.30 2.27
C TYR A 965 -14.79 34.77 2.24
N LYS A 966 -14.13 34.06 3.16
CA LYS A 966 -14.05 32.58 3.26
C LYS A 966 -13.38 31.85 2.08
N VAL A 967 -12.69 32.54 1.19
CA VAL A 967 -11.92 31.89 0.10
C VAL A 967 -10.69 31.14 0.64
N PHE A 968 -10.07 31.68 1.70
CA PHE A 968 -8.96 31.05 2.40
C PHE A 968 -9.41 30.56 3.78
N ASN A 969 -9.03 29.33 4.12
CA ASN A 969 -9.15 28.84 5.49
C ASN A 969 -8.01 29.41 6.37
N PRO A 970 -8.07 29.29 7.71
CA PRO A 970 -7.06 29.87 8.60
C PRO A 970 -5.60 29.45 8.31
N LYS A 971 -5.35 28.20 7.88
CA LYS A 971 -3.99 27.72 7.58
C LYS A 971 -3.47 28.23 6.25
N GLU A 972 -4.35 28.36 5.26
CA GLU A 972 -4.02 28.98 3.99
C GLU A 972 -3.75 30.48 4.19
N LEU A 973 -4.43 31.12 5.14
CA LEU A 973 -4.15 32.49 5.55
C LEU A 973 -2.75 32.62 6.19
N ASP A 974 -2.32 31.64 6.99
CA ASP A 974 -0.95 31.62 7.53
C ASP A 974 0.10 31.55 6.41
N VAL A 975 -0.10 30.71 5.38
CA VAL A 975 0.77 30.67 4.19
C VAL A 975 0.86 32.03 3.49
N VAL A 976 -0.27 32.74 3.37
CA VAL A 976 -0.32 34.08 2.79
C VAL A 976 0.45 35.08 3.66
N LEU A 977 0.27 35.03 4.98
CA LEU A 977 0.94 35.94 5.92
C LEU A 977 2.46 35.70 5.97
N ASP A 978 2.88 34.43 5.98
CA ASP A 978 4.29 34.00 5.91
C ASP A 978 4.97 34.55 4.66
N TRP A 979 4.31 34.43 3.50
CA TRP A 979 4.81 34.96 2.24
C TRP A 979 4.87 36.49 2.21
N ILE A 980 3.86 37.19 2.72
CA ILE A 980 3.91 38.67 2.79
C ILE A 980 5.05 39.13 3.71
N GLY A 981 5.23 38.47 4.85
CA GLY A 981 6.29 38.78 5.81
C GLY A 981 7.71 38.55 5.27
N SER A 982 7.90 37.57 4.39
CA SER A 982 9.21 37.27 3.80
C SER A 982 9.70 38.31 2.78
N LEU A 983 8.83 39.24 2.35
CA LEU A 983 9.17 40.30 1.39
C LEU A 983 9.88 41.52 2.02
N ARG A 984 10.06 41.55 3.34
CA ARG A 984 10.73 42.65 4.05
C ARG A 984 12.23 42.68 3.68
N LYS A 985 12.73 43.84 3.25
CA LYS A 985 14.16 44.03 2.94
C LYS A 985 14.95 44.39 4.20
N GLU A 986 15.97 43.60 4.55
CA GLU A 986 16.93 43.97 5.61
C GLU A 986 17.88 45.10 5.15
N ALA A 987 18.28 45.97 6.09
CA ALA A 987 19.27 47.02 5.87
C ALA A 987 20.70 46.42 5.86
N PRO A 988 21.63 46.91 5.02
CA PRO A 988 22.94 46.29 4.87
C PRO A 988 23.85 46.55 6.09
N PRO A 989 24.61 45.55 6.57
CA PRO A 989 25.59 45.72 7.63
C PRO A 989 26.86 46.43 7.10
N SER A 990 27.43 47.34 7.91
CA SER A 990 28.68 48.04 7.59
C SER A 990 29.92 47.11 7.70
N PRO A 991 30.99 47.35 6.92
CA PRO A 991 32.19 46.52 6.97
C PRO A 991 33.02 46.79 8.23
N GLY A 992 33.36 45.75 8.99
CA GLY A 992 34.23 45.83 10.17
C GLY A 992 35.71 46.09 9.81
N PRO A 993 36.50 46.75 10.69
CA PRO A 993 37.88 47.13 10.42
C PRO A 993 38.88 45.99 10.67
N ALA A 994 40.03 46.07 9.99
CA ALA A 994 41.09 45.06 9.94
C ALA A 994 41.75 44.67 11.30
N PRO A 995 42.23 43.41 11.44
CA PRO A 995 42.60 42.73 12.71
C PRO A 995 43.76 43.32 13.54
N GLY A 996 44.47 44.35 13.07
CA GLY A 996 45.51 45.02 13.86
C GLY A 996 44.97 45.99 14.91
N LYS A 997 43.73 46.48 14.75
CA LYS A 997 43.13 47.52 15.63
C LYS A 997 42.45 46.96 16.88
N SER A 998 42.15 45.66 16.93
CA SER A 998 41.45 45.06 18.09
C SER A 998 42.35 44.97 19.32
N ALA A 999 43.64 44.65 19.13
CA ALA A 999 44.65 44.66 20.19
C ALA A 999 44.84 46.06 20.80
N ASP A 1000 44.89 47.11 19.97
CA ASP A 1000 44.99 48.50 20.44
C ASP A 1000 43.77 48.94 21.27
N ARG A 1001 42.57 48.47 20.90
CA ARG A 1001 41.35 48.74 21.67
C ARG A 1001 41.41 48.08 23.04
N VAL A 1002 41.76 46.81 23.12
CA VAL A 1002 41.89 46.11 24.42
C VAL A 1002 42.99 46.72 25.28
N PHE A 1003 44.14 47.06 24.68
CA PHE A 1003 45.23 47.74 25.39
C PHE A 1003 44.76 49.05 26.02
N LYS A 1004 43.99 49.85 25.27
CA LYS A 1004 43.40 51.09 25.77
C LYS A 1004 42.45 50.84 26.93
N VAL A 1005 41.55 49.86 26.82
CA VAL A 1005 40.60 49.53 27.90
C VAL A 1005 41.33 49.10 29.17
N ILE A 1006 42.32 48.22 29.08
CA ILE A 1006 43.09 47.79 30.27
C ILE A 1006 43.85 48.99 30.86
N SER A 1007 44.48 49.81 30.03
CA SER A 1007 45.21 51.00 30.48
C SER A 1007 44.33 52.01 31.20
N ASP A 1008 43.11 52.24 30.69
CA ASP A 1008 42.17 53.22 31.26
C ASP A 1008 41.63 52.75 32.62
N HIS A 1009 41.60 51.44 32.90
CA HIS A 1009 41.07 50.86 34.15
C HIS A 1009 42.15 50.29 35.12
N ILE A 1010 43.43 50.24 34.72
CA ILE A 1010 44.48 49.50 35.47
C ILE A 1010 44.68 49.98 36.90
N ALA A 1011 44.63 51.30 37.15
CA ALA A 1011 44.84 51.86 38.49
C ALA A 1011 43.71 51.49 39.46
N ARG A 1012 42.47 51.39 38.97
CA ARG A 1012 41.31 50.96 39.74
C ARG A 1012 41.33 49.44 39.95
N ALA A 1013 41.71 48.69 38.91
CA ALA A 1013 41.80 47.24 38.95
C ALA A 1013 42.89 46.73 39.91
N ALA A 1014 44.00 47.45 40.07
CA ALA A 1014 45.08 47.11 41.02
C ALA A 1014 44.65 47.19 42.50
N GLN A 1015 43.60 47.95 42.82
CA GLN A 1015 43.12 48.16 44.19
C GLN A 1015 41.96 47.22 44.57
N ALA A 1016 41.42 46.47 43.61
CA ALA A 1016 40.28 45.57 43.83
C ALA A 1016 40.71 44.29 44.58
N PRO A 1017 40.15 44.02 45.79
CA PRO A 1017 40.49 42.83 46.58
C PRO A 1017 40.26 41.51 45.83
N GLU A 1018 39.26 41.47 44.96
CA GLU A 1018 38.81 40.30 44.20
C GLU A 1018 39.85 39.84 43.16
N HIS A 1019 40.82 40.69 42.80
CA HIS A 1019 41.88 40.34 41.85
C HIS A 1019 43.10 39.67 42.50
N LYS A 1020 43.08 39.41 43.81
CA LYS A 1020 44.18 38.74 44.52
C LYS A 1020 44.19 37.21 44.35
N GLU A 1021 43.05 36.61 44.04
CA GLU A 1021 42.90 35.15 43.90
C GLU A 1021 43.04 34.62 42.47
N PRO A 1022 42.55 35.30 41.41
CA PRO A 1022 42.74 34.84 40.04
C PRO A 1022 44.22 34.85 39.64
N MET A 1023 44.73 33.71 39.19
CA MET A 1023 46.14 33.55 38.80
C MET A 1023 46.27 33.49 37.28
N LEU A 1024 47.22 34.25 36.73
CA LEU A 1024 47.65 34.17 35.35
C LEU A 1024 49.10 33.68 35.27
N PRO A 1025 49.47 32.87 34.26
CA PRO A 1025 50.86 32.44 34.10
C PRO A 1025 51.77 33.62 33.72
N ASP A 1026 52.91 33.75 34.38
CA ASP A 1026 54.00 34.65 33.99
C ASP A 1026 54.77 34.12 32.76
N PRO A 1027 55.68 34.91 32.16
CA PRO A 1027 56.43 34.47 30.98
C PRO A 1027 57.31 33.22 31.21
N ALA A 1028 57.53 32.80 32.46
CA ALA A 1028 58.20 31.56 32.83
C ALA A 1028 57.22 30.42 33.18
N GLY A 1029 55.91 30.63 33.00
CA GLY A 1029 54.84 29.67 33.28
C GLY A 1029 54.45 29.55 34.75
N LYS A 1030 54.95 30.43 35.64
CA LYS A 1030 54.60 30.41 37.07
C LYS A 1030 53.33 31.22 37.33
N PRO A 1031 52.43 30.76 38.20
CA PRO A 1031 51.21 31.49 38.52
C PRO A 1031 51.54 32.80 39.26
N LYS A 1032 51.05 33.92 38.73
CA LYS A 1032 51.14 35.26 39.31
C LYS A 1032 49.73 35.85 39.45
N ALA A 1033 49.42 36.44 40.60
CA ALA A 1033 48.10 36.96 40.89
C ALA A 1033 47.75 38.14 39.98
N LEU A 1034 46.49 38.23 39.56
CA LEU A 1034 46.00 39.27 38.64
C LEU A 1034 46.20 40.69 39.21
N ALA A 1035 46.08 40.87 40.52
CA ALA A 1035 46.38 42.14 41.20
C ALA A 1035 47.85 42.56 41.05
N ASP A 1036 48.79 41.60 41.09
CA ASP A 1036 50.23 41.87 40.92
C ASP A 1036 50.59 42.19 39.47
N TRP A 1037 49.77 41.74 38.51
CA TRP A 1037 49.87 42.15 37.12
C TRP A 1037 49.42 43.59 36.91
N PHE A 1038 48.27 43.97 37.48
CA PHE A 1038 47.80 45.35 37.42
C PHE A 1038 48.75 46.32 38.13
N ALA A 1039 49.32 45.94 39.28
CA ALA A 1039 50.27 46.76 40.03
C ALA A 1039 51.62 46.95 39.29
N ALA A 1040 52.03 45.99 38.45
CA ALA A 1040 53.26 46.10 37.66
C ALA A 1040 53.14 47.09 36.49
N GLY A 1041 51.93 47.40 36.04
CA GLY A 1041 51.67 48.43 35.02
C GLY A 1041 52.06 48.07 33.58
N ASP A 1042 52.53 46.85 33.31
CA ASP A 1042 52.88 46.38 31.97
C ASP A 1042 51.67 45.70 31.29
N VAL A 1043 50.93 46.49 30.50
CA VAL A 1043 49.67 46.07 29.87
C VAL A 1043 49.91 45.09 28.71
N ASP A 1044 50.99 45.23 27.94
CA ASP A 1044 51.30 44.33 26.83
C ASP A 1044 51.66 42.92 27.37
N ALA A 1045 52.41 42.85 28.47
CA ALA A 1045 52.72 41.58 29.14
C ALA A 1045 51.46 40.93 29.77
N LEU A 1046 50.56 41.73 30.36
CA LEU A 1046 49.30 41.24 30.90
C LEU A 1046 48.36 40.71 29.82
N MET A 1047 48.22 41.41 28.68
CA MET A 1047 47.42 40.92 27.55
C MET A 1047 47.95 39.58 27.03
N THR A 1048 49.26 39.41 26.98
CA THR A 1048 49.90 38.15 26.59
C THR A 1048 49.57 37.03 27.60
N ALA A 1049 49.65 37.31 28.90
CA ALA A 1049 49.31 36.36 29.95
C ALA A 1049 47.81 35.99 29.95
N LEU A 1050 46.92 36.95 29.65
CA LEU A 1050 45.48 36.72 29.50
C LEU A 1050 45.17 35.80 28.30
N ALA A 1051 45.79 36.06 27.15
CA ALA A 1051 45.61 35.25 25.95
C ALA A 1051 46.07 33.79 26.14
N ALA A 1052 47.10 33.57 26.96
CA ALA A 1052 47.62 32.24 27.30
C ALA A 1052 46.90 31.58 28.50
N SER A 1053 45.91 32.25 29.09
CA SER A 1053 45.20 31.76 30.27
C SER A 1053 44.03 30.85 29.92
N ARG A 1054 43.58 30.06 30.90
CA ARG A 1054 42.33 29.27 30.79
C ARG A 1054 41.06 30.12 30.60
N TYR A 1055 41.13 31.43 30.81
CA TYR A 1055 39.96 32.31 30.77
C TYR A 1055 39.60 32.73 29.34
N ILE A 1056 40.51 32.55 28.37
CA ILE A 1056 40.29 32.87 26.96
C ILE A 1056 40.48 31.62 26.11
N VAL A 1057 39.53 31.41 25.20
CA VAL A 1057 39.63 30.47 24.09
C VAL A 1057 39.81 31.29 22.81
N ALA A 1058 41.06 31.39 22.33
CA ALA A 1058 41.39 32.21 21.16
C ALA A 1058 40.55 31.83 19.93
N GLY A 1059 39.93 32.80 19.29
CA GLY A 1059 39.01 32.64 18.16
C GLY A 1059 37.55 32.40 18.55
N ASN A 1060 37.26 32.13 19.83
CA ASN A 1060 35.91 31.87 20.32
C ASN A 1060 35.59 32.76 21.54
N ALA A 1061 35.11 33.98 21.26
CA ALA A 1061 34.74 34.93 22.32
C ALA A 1061 33.58 34.44 23.18
N ASP A 1062 32.58 33.77 22.58
CA ASP A 1062 31.39 33.31 23.30
C ASP A 1062 31.66 32.08 24.17
N GLY A 1063 32.68 31.29 23.83
CA GLY A 1063 33.20 30.19 24.65
C GLY A 1063 34.29 30.60 25.64
N SER A 1064 34.70 31.87 25.66
CA SER A 1064 35.74 32.38 26.57
C SER A 1064 35.13 32.81 27.90
N GLN A 1065 35.56 32.18 29.00
CA GLN A 1065 35.06 32.48 30.35
C GLN A 1065 35.20 33.97 30.73
N LEU A 1066 36.23 34.66 30.22
CA LEU A 1066 36.45 36.08 30.45
C LEU A 1066 35.26 36.94 29.99
N ILE A 1067 34.64 36.61 28.86
CA ILE A 1067 33.49 37.35 28.32
C ILE A 1067 32.25 37.10 29.17
N THR A 1068 32.02 35.85 29.60
CA THR A 1068 30.96 35.49 30.55
C THR A 1068 31.10 36.24 31.88
N ILE A 1069 32.34 36.41 32.37
CA ILE A 1069 32.61 37.20 33.58
C ILE A 1069 32.24 38.66 33.37
N PHE A 1070 32.61 39.26 32.22
CA PHE A 1070 32.26 40.65 31.91
C PHE A 1070 30.76 40.90 31.78
N THR A 1071 30.03 39.99 31.12
CA THR A 1071 28.58 40.13 30.91
C THR A 1071 27.74 39.54 32.04
N GLY A 1072 28.36 38.97 33.08
CA GLY A 1072 27.69 38.41 34.24
C GLY A 1072 28.12 39.08 35.55
N GLN A 1073 29.30 38.71 36.06
CA GLN A 1073 29.77 39.15 37.37
C GLN A 1073 30.27 40.60 37.40
N MET A 1074 30.70 41.14 36.25
CA MET A 1074 31.22 42.51 36.12
C MET A 1074 30.30 43.43 35.29
N VAL A 1075 29.00 43.12 35.22
CA VAL A 1075 28.01 43.95 34.50
C VAL A 1075 28.03 45.38 35.04
N GLY A 1076 28.21 46.35 34.14
CA GLY A 1076 28.28 47.78 34.48
C GLY A 1076 29.65 48.29 34.90
N VAL A 1077 30.67 47.43 35.01
CA VAL A 1077 32.06 47.82 35.27
C VAL A 1077 32.78 48.22 33.98
N LEU A 1078 32.51 47.49 32.89
CA LEU A 1078 32.90 47.85 31.52
C LEU A 1078 31.66 48.22 30.72
N THR A 1079 31.80 49.19 29.82
CA THR A 1079 30.76 49.54 28.85
C THR A 1079 30.61 48.46 27.77
N ALA A 1080 29.46 48.44 27.09
CA ALA A 1080 29.21 47.49 26.00
C ALA A 1080 30.31 47.57 24.91
N ASP A 1081 30.76 48.78 24.57
CA ASP A 1081 31.83 49.00 23.58
C ASP A 1081 33.21 48.48 24.03
N GLU A 1082 33.47 48.50 25.35
CA GLU A 1082 34.70 47.96 25.95
C GLU A 1082 34.65 46.43 26.00
N VAL A 1083 33.49 45.83 26.31
CA VAL A 1083 33.29 44.37 26.23
C VAL A 1083 33.42 43.89 24.77
N ASP A 1084 32.87 44.64 23.82
CA ASP A 1084 33.00 44.34 22.40
C ASP A 1084 34.44 44.47 21.89
N ALA A 1085 35.26 45.34 22.49
CA ALA A 1085 36.69 45.38 22.19
C ALA A 1085 37.38 44.05 22.54
N PHE A 1086 37.09 43.47 23.71
CA PHE A 1086 37.60 42.15 24.09
C PHE A 1086 37.01 41.02 23.24
N ARG A 1087 35.71 41.06 22.90
CA ARG A 1087 35.08 40.08 22.01
C ARG A 1087 35.73 40.08 20.63
N SER A 1088 35.99 41.25 20.06
CA SER A 1088 36.67 41.39 18.76
C SER A 1088 38.10 40.88 18.83
N TRP A 1089 38.87 41.25 19.86
CA TRP A 1089 40.25 40.81 20.02
C TRP A 1089 40.37 39.30 20.20
N ILE A 1090 39.46 38.67 20.96
CA ILE A 1090 39.42 37.21 21.11
C ILE A 1090 39.02 36.53 19.80
N LYS A 1091 38.02 37.05 19.06
CA LYS A 1091 37.64 36.52 17.73
C LYS A 1091 38.81 36.59 16.74
N ASP A 1092 39.63 37.63 16.83
CA ASP A 1092 40.85 37.78 16.04
C ASP A 1092 42.01 36.88 16.52
N ARG A 1093 41.75 35.98 17.48
CA ARG A 1093 42.71 35.06 18.12
C ARG A 1093 43.79 35.76 18.96
N CYS A 1094 43.40 36.85 19.63
CA CYS A 1094 44.21 37.59 20.59
C CYS A 1094 45.57 38.04 20.03
N PRO A 1095 45.62 38.76 18.89
CA PRO A 1095 46.89 39.19 18.30
C PRO A 1095 47.66 40.11 19.26
N ALA A 1096 48.99 39.98 19.27
CA ALA A 1096 49.86 40.92 19.97
C ALA A 1096 49.81 42.29 19.28
N ARG A 1097 49.97 43.35 20.07
CA ARG A 1097 49.95 44.73 19.56
C ARG A 1097 51.11 44.94 18.59
N GLY A 1098 50.81 45.34 17.34
CA GLY A 1098 51.79 45.52 16.27
C GLY A 1098 52.08 44.30 15.38
N ALA A 1099 51.39 43.16 15.55
CA ALA A 1099 51.55 42.00 14.67
C ALA A 1099 50.85 42.20 13.31
N HIS A 1100 51.61 42.31 12.22
CA HIS A 1100 51.10 42.25 10.85
C HIS A 1100 51.19 40.82 10.30
N VAL A 1101 50.06 40.19 9.98
CA VAL A 1101 50.03 38.86 9.34
C VAL A 1101 49.86 39.03 7.83
N ALA A 1102 50.85 38.57 7.07
CA ALA A 1102 50.82 38.47 5.61
C ALA A 1102 49.92 37.29 5.16
N ALA A 1103 49.12 37.51 4.12
CA ALA A 1103 48.24 36.51 3.55
C ALA A 1103 49.01 35.48 2.71
N GLY A 1104 48.69 34.19 2.87
CA GLY A 1104 48.84 33.16 1.83
C GLY A 1104 49.59 31.87 2.18
N LEU A 1105 48.88 30.75 1.94
CA LEU A 1105 49.31 29.58 1.12
C LEU A 1105 50.11 28.40 1.73
N PHE A 1106 49.59 27.19 1.40
CA PHE A 1106 50.19 25.82 1.36
C PHE A 1106 50.44 25.07 2.70
N ILE A 1107 50.44 23.73 2.82
CA ILE A 1107 49.90 22.52 2.14
C ILE A 1107 50.34 21.30 3.00
N GLU A 1108 49.53 20.23 2.99
CA GLU A 1108 49.79 18.78 3.15
C GLU A 1108 50.83 18.14 4.12
N LYS A 1109 50.44 16.89 4.46
CA LYS A 1109 51.22 15.63 4.59
C LYS A 1109 51.81 15.30 5.98
N VAL A 1110 51.93 14.05 6.44
CA VAL A 1110 51.32 12.71 6.26
C VAL A 1110 52.22 11.73 7.06
N ASN A 1111 51.63 10.71 7.69
CA ASN A 1111 52.15 9.35 7.92
C ASN A 1111 53.02 8.88 9.12
N PHE A 1112 52.64 7.64 9.51
CA PHE A 1112 53.37 6.43 9.93
C PHE A 1112 54.09 6.37 11.29
N ALA A 1113 53.75 5.37 12.14
CA ALA A 1113 54.34 4.02 12.11
C ALA A 1113 53.98 3.17 13.36
N LEU A 1114 53.72 1.88 13.15
CA LEU A 1114 53.75 0.78 14.13
C LEU A 1114 55.19 0.24 14.29
N PRO A 1115 55.55 -0.38 15.42
CA PRO A 1115 56.09 -1.75 15.33
C PRO A 1115 55.73 -2.74 16.48
N ASN A 1116 55.36 -3.96 16.05
CA ASN A 1116 55.75 -5.33 16.47
C ASN A 1116 55.78 -5.85 17.93
N LEU A 1117 54.99 -6.93 18.12
CA LEU A 1117 55.26 -8.28 18.69
C LEU A 1117 55.74 -8.46 20.15
N LEU A 1118 54.94 -9.20 20.95
CA LEU A 1118 55.21 -10.54 21.53
C LEU A 1118 54.04 -10.95 22.48
N ALA A 1119 53.64 -12.23 22.47
CA ALA A 1119 52.69 -12.87 23.41
C ALA A 1119 53.48 -13.74 24.43
N PRO A 1120 52.90 -14.47 25.43
CA PRO A 1120 51.53 -14.51 26.00
C PRO A 1120 51.51 -14.46 27.58
N ASP A 1121 50.31 -14.63 28.17
CA ASP A 1121 49.95 -14.89 29.58
C ASP A 1121 50.11 -13.73 30.60
N ASP A 1122 49.02 -13.22 31.18
CA ASP A 1122 48.41 -13.81 32.37
C ASP A 1122 47.13 -13.05 32.78
N ARG A 1123 46.32 -13.72 33.59
CA ARG A 1123 44.99 -13.34 34.09
C ARG A 1123 44.99 -12.03 34.88
N GLU A 1124 43.99 -11.17 34.66
CA GLU A 1124 43.14 -10.55 35.70
C GLU A 1124 42.11 -9.59 35.11
N ALA A 1125 40.93 -9.57 35.74
CA ALA A 1125 39.73 -8.87 35.32
C ALA A 1125 39.69 -7.44 35.86
N VAL A 1126 39.42 -6.43 35.00
CA VAL A 1126 38.86 -5.09 35.33
C VAL A 1126 38.18 -4.52 34.05
N PRO A 1127 37.06 -3.75 34.14
CA PRO A 1127 36.06 -3.64 33.08
C PRO A 1127 36.37 -2.53 32.07
N TYR A 1128 36.06 -2.79 30.80
CA TYR A 1128 36.09 -1.78 29.74
C TYR A 1128 34.73 -1.09 29.65
N GLY A 1129 34.71 0.19 30.06
CA GLY A 1129 33.67 1.14 29.68
C GLY A 1129 33.78 1.44 28.19
N VAL A 1130 32.89 0.85 27.40
CA VAL A 1130 32.61 1.29 26.04
C VAL A 1130 31.55 2.38 26.14
N ARG A 1131 31.88 3.58 25.64
CA ARG A 1131 30.92 4.67 25.46
C ARG A 1131 29.77 4.19 24.58
N ARG A 1132 28.56 4.14 25.15
CA ARG A 1132 27.30 4.00 24.41
C ARG A 1132 27.20 5.13 23.38
N GLN A 1133 27.16 4.80 22.10
CA GLN A 1133 26.40 5.59 21.13
C GLN A 1133 24.96 5.11 21.26
N HIS A 1134 24.15 5.81 22.05
CA HIS A 1134 22.71 5.58 22.09
C HIS A 1134 22.09 6.04 20.77
N ILE A 1135 21.47 5.10 20.07
CA ILE A 1135 20.45 5.37 19.06
C ILE A 1135 19.13 5.28 19.83
N GLY A 1136 18.65 6.42 20.34
CA GLY A 1136 17.45 6.50 21.15
C GLY A 1136 16.18 6.37 20.32
N VAL A 1137 15.39 5.32 20.58
CA VAL A 1137 13.98 5.22 20.19
C VAL A 1137 13.07 5.45 21.42
N GLY A 1138 13.61 5.46 22.64
CA GLY A 1138 12.90 5.84 23.87
C GLY A 1138 12.98 7.33 24.19
N SER A 1139 12.37 8.18 23.36
CA SER A 1139 12.03 9.58 23.73
C SER A 1139 10.91 10.12 22.84
N LEU A 1140 9.86 9.32 22.72
CA LEU A 1140 8.56 9.76 22.24
C LEU A 1140 7.60 9.73 23.42
N HIS A 1141 7.70 10.78 24.21
CA HIS A 1141 6.59 11.39 24.92
C HIS A 1141 6.66 12.87 24.58
#